data_AF-A0A0B8N4N5-F1
#
_entry.id   AF-A0A0B8N4N5-F1
#
_cell.length_a   1.000
_cell.length_b   1.000
_cell.length_c   1.000
_cell.angle_alpha   90.00
_cell.angle_beta   90.00
_cell.angle_gamma   90.00
#
_symmetry.space_group_name_H-M   'P 1'
#
loop_
_entity.id
_entity.type
_entity.pdbx_description
1 polymer ?
#
loop_
_entity_poly.entity_id
_entity_poly.type
_entity_poly.pdbx_seq_one_letter_code
_entity_poly.pdbx_strand_id
1 'polypeptide(L)'
;MARFSVLVAAIGSQLLGLTSAIPYSEYILAPSDRTLSPVSVYNINGTVDNAIALTISGTGEATFAANSNITYDYGKNIGGIASFVVSNVNASATGEFIGVGFSESSLWISSYGSDATNNAGIDEIIWFSITGPGNYSLDLAHNRGGFRYLNLYHNSSGTVSLNSLTAFFNAAPSLQNYTGYFHADDDDKLNRVWYASAYTDQLCTIPSDQGNSLSDLSASDPNGTTYWFSNSTLTNGSSALVDGAKRDKLIWPGDFGISVPAVFLSTNEVDTIKVSLQQLFAEQNAETGAMPYAASPIIEDPPNSVVSGITSVFSFTYHLHGLLGLYYYYKYTGDADFVAEQWDRFKFAMNYSLSYVDESGLAYIPVNNADWLRNDMGYHNIEANAILVYTLKTGLTLADVIADNSVTANWTSTITGVETAANQLLWDPTRGLYKDNENATIYPQDGNAWAIISGIANSTTAVTISNSLRSRWGTYGAPAPEAGDTISPFISGYELQAHFLAGQPQNAIDLIRFMWADFMLDDPRMTNSTFIEGYDVSGALHYPAYSDDARVSHAHGWSTGPLLALSSYVAGLQVLNSTNWIAYPRPGNLSAFEAGFELNYGSFASSSKVHGDSTSYSLSTPAGTSGSIILDIPTYNANVTVTGTANGFFWTQQVDAWTGGASPRGISFWGPQDSTSGTVEVVEVPGGDYSVTIRRCE
;
A
#
# COMPACT_ATOMS: atom_id res chain seq x y z
N MET A 1 22.69 -57.92 -26.85
CA MET A 1 21.60 -57.14 -27.49
C MET A 1 21.06 -56.20 -26.43
N ALA A 2 21.17 -54.89 -26.68
CA ALA A 2 21.18 -53.84 -25.67
C ALA A 2 19.80 -53.19 -25.46
N ARG A 3 19.50 -52.97 -24.17
CA ARG A 3 18.84 -51.82 -23.52
C ARG A 3 17.70 -51.09 -24.26
N PHE A 4 16.50 -51.21 -23.69
CA PHE A 4 15.41 -50.23 -23.76
C PHE A 4 15.45 -49.37 -22.48
N SER A 5 15.56 -48.06 -22.61
CA SER A 5 15.34 -47.09 -21.53
C SER A 5 15.11 -45.70 -22.11
N VAL A 6 14.01 -45.07 -21.67
CA VAL A 6 13.78 -43.63 -21.46
C VAL A 6 14.01 -42.69 -22.65
N LEU A 7 12.91 -42.17 -23.22
CA LEU A 7 12.93 -40.95 -24.03
C LEU A 7 11.59 -40.21 -23.95
N VAL A 8 11.38 -39.42 -22.88
CA VAL A 8 10.57 -38.19 -22.94
C VAL A 8 11.24 -37.18 -22.01
N ALA A 9 12.33 -36.58 -22.49
CA ALA A 9 12.93 -35.37 -21.94
C ALA A 9 13.65 -34.64 -23.09
N ALA A 10 13.53 -33.32 -23.10
CA ALA A 10 14.28 -32.36 -23.92
C ALA A 10 13.84 -32.16 -25.39
N ILE A 11 12.77 -31.38 -25.59
CA ILE A 11 12.59 -30.38 -26.68
C ILE A 11 11.61 -29.33 -26.10
N GLY A 12 11.82 -28.01 -26.10
CA GLY A 12 12.81 -27.19 -26.76
C GLY A 12 13.03 -25.86 -26.03
N SER A 13 14.29 -25.51 -25.88
CA SER A 13 14.77 -24.15 -25.64
C SER A 13 14.75 -23.39 -26.97
N GLN A 14 14.45 -22.09 -26.92
CA GLN A 14 14.26 -21.14 -28.02
C GLN A 14 12.82 -21.00 -28.53
N LEU A 15 12.04 -20.21 -27.80
CA LEU A 15 10.95 -19.41 -28.35
C LEU A 15 11.17 -17.97 -27.90
N LEU A 16 11.10 -17.08 -28.89
CA LEU A 16 10.99 -15.63 -28.76
C LEU A 16 9.98 -15.27 -27.67
N GLY A 17 10.26 -14.19 -26.92
CA GLY A 17 9.43 -13.70 -25.83
C GLY A 17 7.96 -13.54 -26.22
N LEU A 18 7.19 -14.59 -25.97
CA LEU A 18 5.78 -14.50 -25.70
C LEU A 18 5.73 -14.21 -24.21
N THR A 19 5.44 -12.96 -23.86
CA THR A 19 5.03 -12.60 -22.49
C THR A 19 3.84 -13.49 -22.16
N SER A 20 4.04 -14.56 -21.38
CA SER A 20 2.91 -15.30 -20.84
C SER A 20 2.09 -14.34 -20.00
N ALA A 21 0.78 -14.28 -20.23
CA ALA A 21 -0.10 -13.53 -19.34
C ALA A 21 0.14 -13.99 -17.90
N ILE A 22 0.19 -13.05 -16.96
CA ILE A 22 0.36 -13.37 -15.56
C ILE A 22 -0.80 -14.28 -15.08
N PRO A 23 -0.56 -15.25 -14.19
CA PRO A 23 -1.63 -16.06 -13.63
C PRO A 23 -2.74 -15.20 -13.02
N TYR A 24 -3.97 -15.72 -13.05
CA TYR A 24 -5.13 -15.11 -12.39
C TYR A 24 -5.48 -13.70 -12.87
N SER A 25 -5.20 -13.40 -14.14
CA SER A 25 -5.50 -12.11 -14.78
C SER A 25 -6.96 -11.67 -14.67
N GLU A 26 -7.90 -12.59 -14.43
CA GLU A 26 -9.31 -12.32 -14.16
C GLU A 26 -9.56 -11.45 -12.91
N TYR A 27 -8.62 -11.40 -11.97
CA TYR A 27 -8.71 -10.53 -10.80
C TYR A 27 -8.08 -9.15 -11.01
N ILE A 28 -7.35 -8.92 -12.11
CA ILE A 28 -6.68 -7.63 -12.36
C ILE A 28 -7.74 -6.56 -12.61
N LEU A 29 -7.79 -5.59 -11.69
CA LEU A 29 -8.73 -4.47 -11.74
C LEU A 29 -8.26 -3.35 -12.67
N ALA A 30 -7.00 -3.31 -13.07
CA ALA A 30 -6.52 -2.38 -14.08
C ALA A 30 -7.32 -2.56 -15.39
N PRO A 31 -7.77 -1.48 -16.05
CA PRO A 31 -8.47 -1.60 -17.31
C PRO A 31 -7.53 -2.14 -18.41
N SER A 32 -8.10 -2.77 -19.43
CA SER A 32 -7.37 -3.25 -20.61
C SER A 32 -7.20 -2.19 -21.72
N ASP A 33 -7.84 -1.02 -21.57
CA ASP A 33 -7.75 0.13 -22.47
C ASP A 33 -7.59 1.40 -21.64
N ARG A 34 -6.99 2.45 -22.20
CA ARG A 34 -6.93 3.76 -21.54
C ARG A 34 -8.22 4.55 -21.73
N THR A 35 -9.01 4.32 -22.78
CA THR A 35 -10.27 5.02 -22.97
C THR A 35 -11.43 4.22 -22.39
N LEU A 36 -11.95 4.68 -21.27
CA LEU A 36 -13.01 4.00 -20.52
C LEU A 36 -14.35 4.68 -20.78
N SER A 37 -15.40 3.91 -21.01
CA SER A 37 -16.79 4.39 -20.97
C SER A 37 -17.47 3.90 -19.70
N PRO A 38 -18.49 4.62 -19.20
CA PRO A 38 -19.19 4.18 -18.01
C PRO A 38 -19.94 2.86 -18.24
N VAL A 39 -20.03 2.06 -17.19
CA VAL A 39 -20.64 0.72 -17.25
C VAL A 39 -22.16 0.84 -17.21
N SER A 40 -22.69 1.71 -16.37
CA SER A 40 -24.14 1.85 -16.15
C SER A 40 -24.55 3.28 -15.81
N VAL A 41 -25.85 3.53 -15.90
CA VAL A 41 -26.49 4.73 -15.33
C VAL A 41 -26.82 4.44 -13.87
N TYR A 42 -26.27 5.25 -12.96
CA TYR A 42 -26.52 5.13 -11.53
C TYR A 42 -27.78 5.88 -11.11
N ASN A 43 -27.92 7.14 -11.56
CA ASN A 43 -29.05 7.99 -11.20
C ASN A 43 -29.36 9.01 -12.31
N ILE A 44 -30.61 9.46 -12.37
CA ILE A 44 -31.07 10.53 -13.26
C ILE A 44 -31.91 11.50 -12.43
N ASN A 45 -31.61 12.80 -12.52
CA ASN A 45 -32.47 13.86 -12.01
C ASN A 45 -32.96 14.73 -13.16
N GLY A 46 -34.22 15.15 -13.13
CA GLY A 46 -34.86 15.83 -14.25
C GLY A 46 -35.24 14.88 -15.39
N THR A 47 -35.27 15.39 -16.63
CA THR A 47 -35.67 14.63 -17.81
C THR A 47 -34.49 14.43 -18.75
N VAL A 48 -34.12 13.16 -18.97
CA VAL A 48 -33.13 12.74 -19.95
C VAL A 48 -33.71 11.62 -20.78
N ASP A 49 -33.72 11.79 -22.10
CA ASP A 49 -34.06 10.70 -23.03
C ASP A 49 -32.83 9.83 -23.30
N ASN A 50 -33.02 8.51 -23.28
CA ASN A 50 -32.01 7.50 -23.59
C ASN A 50 -30.66 7.67 -22.85
N ALA A 51 -30.70 7.88 -21.52
CA ALA A 51 -29.50 8.04 -20.68
C ALA A 51 -28.47 6.89 -20.81
N ILE A 52 -28.94 5.66 -21.10
CA ILE A 52 -28.05 4.50 -21.28
C ILE A 52 -27.13 4.64 -22.51
N ALA A 53 -27.43 5.53 -23.46
CA ALA A 53 -26.67 5.72 -24.70
C ALA A 53 -25.18 5.98 -24.50
N LEU A 54 -24.79 6.61 -23.39
CA LEU A 54 -23.39 6.94 -23.12
C LEU A 54 -22.61 5.82 -22.40
N THR A 55 -23.25 4.69 -22.12
CA THR A 55 -22.61 3.54 -21.45
C THR A 55 -22.01 2.55 -22.45
N ILE A 56 -21.17 1.62 -21.98
CA ILE A 56 -20.59 0.54 -22.80
C ILE A 56 -21.64 -0.32 -23.52
N SER A 57 -22.88 -0.34 -23.03
CA SER A 57 -23.99 -1.12 -23.60
C SER A 57 -24.98 -0.27 -24.40
N GLY A 58 -24.78 1.04 -24.41
CA GLY A 58 -25.66 2.03 -25.01
C GLY A 58 -25.47 2.18 -26.52
N THR A 59 -26.53 2.66 -27.18
CA THR A 59 -26.45 3.15 -28.56
C THR A 59 -27.33 4.39 -28.73
N GLY A 60 -27.01 5.22 -29.73
CA GLY A 60 -27.74 6.46 -30.02
C GLY A 60 -27.18 7.65 -29.26
N GLU A 61 -28.05 8.53 -28.80
CA GLU A 61 -27.69 9.73 -28.05
C GLU A 61 -28.52 9.85 -26.76
N ALA A 62 -27.91 10.38 -25.70
CA ALA A 62 -28.58 10.79 -24.48
C ALA A 62 -28.93 12.27 -24.60
N THR A 63 -30.23 12.60 -24.52
CA THR A 63 -30.71 13.99 -24.68
C THR A 63 -31.14 14.55 -23.34
N PHE A 64 -30.38 15.52 -22.85
CA PHE A 64 -30.65 16.28 -21.64
C PHE A 64 -31.69 17.35 -21.95
N ALA A 65 -32.80 17.36 -21.22
CA ALA A 65 -33.72 18.48 -21.17
C ALA A 65 -33.31 19.48 -20.08
N ALA A 66 -33.91 20.67 -20.08
CA ALA A 66 -33.64 21.71 -19.12
C ALA A 66 -33.55 21.23 -17.66
N ASN A 67 -32.52 21.65 -16.94
CA ASN A 67 -32.29 21.31 -15.53
C ASN A 67 -32.30 19.80 -15.25
N SER A 68 -31.46 19.05 -15.96
CA SER A 68 -31.31 17.60 -15.78
C SER A 68 -29.87 17.21 -15.47
N ASN A 69 -29.70 16.04 -14.84
CA ASN A 69 -28.40 15.44 -14.62
C ASN A 69 -28.46 13.91 -14.75
N ILE A 70 -27.31 13.31 -15.03
CA ILE A 70 -27.11 11.87 -15.02
C ILE A 70 -25.84 11.59 -14.23
N THR A 71 -25.93 10.66 -13.28
CA THR A 71 -24.77 10.03 -12.67
C THR A 71 -24.49 8.72 -13.37
N TYR A 72 -23.27 8.55 -13.84
CA TYR A 72 -22.76 7.31 -14.41
C TYR A 72 -21.87 6.59 -13.41
N ASP A 73 -21.96 5.25 -13.36
CA ASP A 73 -21.09 4.39 -12.57
C ASP A 73 -20.13 3.64 -13.50
N TYR A 74 -18.83 3.74 -13.23
CA TYR A 74 -17.78 2.99 -13.94
C TYR A 74 -17.60 1.56 -13.39
N GLY A 75 -18.34 1.20 -12.34
CA GLY A 75 -18.33 -0.11 -11.67
C GLY A 75 -17.17 -0.31 -10.70
N LYS A 76 -16.11 0.48 -10.83
CA LYS A 76 -14.91 0.50 -10.00
C LYS A 76 -14.33 1.91 -9.94
N ASN A 77 -13.45 2.18 -8.97
CA ASN A 77 -12.68 3.40 -8.94
C ASN A 77 -11.77 3.43 -10.16
N ILE A 78 -11.70 4.57 -10.83
CA ILE A 78 -10.78 4.83 -11.94
C ILE A 78 -10.14 6.19 -11.71
N GLY A 79 -9.29 6.62 -12.63
CA GLY A 79 -8.89 8.01 -12.66
C GLY A 79 -8.53 8.45 -14.06
N GLY A 80 -8.41 9.77 -14.24
CA GLY A 80 -8.05 10.36 -15.51
C GLY A 80 -8.99 11.45 -16.01
N ILE A 81 -8.89 11.73 -17.31
CA ILE A 81 -9.46 12.95 -17.92
C ILE A 81 -10.77 12.62 -18.62
N ALA A 82 -11.87 13.22 -18.16
CA ALA A 82 -13.18 13.04 -18.78
C ALA A 82 -13.32 13.80 -20.10
N SER A 83 -14.04 13.21 -21.05
CA SER A 83 -14.41 13.79 -22.34
C SER A 83 -15.80 13.34 -22.76
N PHE A 84 -16.54 14.19 -23.46
CA PHE A 84 -17.84 13.88 -24.02
C PHE A 84 -18.01 14.50 -25.41
N VAL A 85 -18.88 13.90 -26.22
CA VAL A 85 -19.16 14.38 -27.57
C VAL A 85 -20.61 14.84 -27.66
N VAL A 86 -20.80 16.12 -28.00
CA VAL A 86 -22.10 16.71 -28.29
C VAL A 86 -22.47 16.37 -29.73
N SER A 87 -23.60 15.68 -29.91
CA SER A 87 -24.17 15.35 -31.22
C SER A 87 -25.11 16.44 -31.72
N ASN A 88 -25.89 17.06 -30.83
CA ASN A 88 -26.90 18.04 -31.15
C ASN A 88 -27.11 19.04 -30.01
N VAL A 89 -27.52 20.25 -30.36
CA VAL A 89 -27.95 21.28 -29.41
C VAL A 89 -29.14 22.03 -29.98
N ASN A 90 -30.25 22.00 -29.26
CA ASN A 90 -31.42 22.83 -29.55
C ASN A 90 -31.46 23.96 -28.54
N ALA A 91 -30.79 25.06 -28.90
CA ALA A 91 -30.65 26.21 -28.04
C ALA A 91 -31.95 27.02 -28.02
N SER A 92 -32.48 27.28 -26.82
CA SER A 92 -33.46 28.35 -26.61
C SER A 92 -32.75 29.56 -26.01
N ALA A 93 -32.32 30.49 -26.85
CA ALA A 93 -31.49 31.65 -26.50
C ALA A 93 -30.09 31.28 -25.96
N THR A 94 -29.05 31.60 -26.75
CA THR A 94 -27.60 31.53 -26.42
C THR A 94 -27.26 31.23 -24.95
N GLY A 95 -26.73 30.03 -24.65
CA GLY A 95 -26.20 29.71 -23.32
C GLY A 95 -26.50 28.29 -22.83
N GLU A 96 -26.22 27.25 -23.62
CA GLU A 96 -26.33 25.87 -23.15
C GLU A 96 -25.02 25.41 -22.50
N PHE A 97 -25.10 24.65 -21.41
CA PHE A 97 -23.93 24.16 -20.69
C PHE A 97 -24.03 22.67 -20.38
N ILE A 98 -22.87 22.01 -20.35
CA ILE A 98 -22.69 20.71 -19.72
C ILE A 98 -21.63 20.85 -18.63
N GLY A 99 -21.99 20.49 -17.41
CA GLY A 99 -21.09 20.41 -16.27
C GLY A 99 -20.59 18.98 -16.05
N VAL A 100 -19.36 18.83 -15.57
CA VAL A 100 -18.79 17.55 -15.15
C VAL A 100 -18.41 17.61 -13.67
N GLY A 101 -18.84 16.62 -12.91
CA GLY A 101 -18.44 16.41 -11.51
C GLY A 101 -18.18 14.95 -11.19
N PHE A 102 -17.56 14.69 -10.05
CA PHE A 102 -16.99 13.39 -9.71
C PHE A 102 -17.31 12.95 -8.28
N SER A 103 -17.30 11.65 -8.03
CA SER A 103 -17.19 11.12 -6.67
C SER A 103 -16.60 9.72 -6.62
N GLU A 104 -15.80 9.41 -5.60
CA GLU A 104 -15.35 8.04 -5.33
C GLU A 104 -16.44 7.16 -4.69
N SER A 105 -17.38 7.75 -3.93
CA SER A 105 -18.44 7.01 -3.22
C SER A 105 -19.82 7.58 -3.49
N SER A 106 -20.81 6.71 -3.43
CA SER A 106 -22.19 7.10 -3.64
C SER A 106 -22.73 8.10 -2.62
N LEU A 107 -22.08 8.24 -1.46
CA LEU A 107 -22.51 9.18 -0.41
C LEU A 107 -22.35 10.65 -0.80
N TRP A 108 -21.34 10.95 -1.63
CA TRP A 108 -20.97 12.34 -1.97
C TRP A 108 -21.31 12.69 -3.42
N ILE A 109 -22.19 11.91 -4.07
CA ILE A 109 -22.83 12.31 -5.31
C ILE A 109 -23.71 13.53 -5.02
N SER A 110 -23.31 14.69 -5.52
CA SER A 110 -24.02 15.96 -5.35
C SER A 110 -24.72 16.39 -6.65
N SER A 111 -25.72 17.27 -6.53
CA SER A 111 -26.35 17.93 -7.68
C SER A 111 -25.73 19.29 -8.02
N TYR A 112 -24.78 19.76 -7.21
CA TYR A 112 -24.19 21.10 -7.29
C TYR A 112 -22.67 21.13 -7.09
N GLY A 113 -21.99 19.98 -7.03
CA GLY A 113 -20.53 19.86 -6.92
C GLY A 113 -20.03 18.42 -7.14
N SER A 114 -18.74 18.21 -6.92
CA SER A 114 -18.10 16.88 -6.83
C SER A 114 -17.98 16.45 -5.36
N ASP A 115 -17.29 15.36 -5.05
CA ASP A 115 -16.70 15.18 -3.71
C ASP A 115 -15.59 16.21 -3.44
N ALA A 116 -14.89 16.15 -2.31
CA ALA A 116 -13.98 17.21 -1.89
C ALA A 116 -12.49 16.80 -1.99
N THR A 117 -11.62 17.76 -2.30
CA THR A 117 -10.18 17.68 -2.00
C THR A 117 -9.75 18.63 -0.88
N ASN A 118 -10.55 19.66 -0.58
CA ASN A 118 -10.23 20.73 0.34
C ASN A 118 -10.80 20.52 1.77
N ASN A 119 -10.49 21.44 2.70
CA ASN A 119 -10.84 21.33 4.13
C ASN A 119 -12.33 21.50 4.45
N ALA A 120 -13.08 22.18 3.59
CA ALA A 120 -14.50 22.43 3.78
C ALA A 120 -15.21 22.65 2.44
N GLY A 121 -16.43 22.14 2.35
CA GLY A 121 -17.26 22.28 1.17
C GLY A 121 -16.85 21.27 0.10
N ILE A 122 -17.61 21.27 -0.99
CA ILE A 122 -17.39 20.33 -2.09
C ILE A 122 -16.63 20.98 -3.24
N ASP A 123 -15.99 20.19 -4.09
CA ASP A 123 -15.28 20.72 -5.24
C ASP A 123 -16.28 21.21 -6.31
N GLU A 124 -15.93 22.28 -7.03
CA GLU A 124 -16.78 22.88 -8.05
C GLU A 124 -17.02 21.95 -9.26
N ILE A 125 -18.12 22.20 -9.96
CA ILE A 125 -18.44 21.57 -11.25
C ILE A 125 -17.64 22.27 -12.35
N ILE A 126 -17.00 21.50 -13.23
CA ILE A 126 -16.33 22.07 -14.40
C ILE A 126 -17.35 22.23 -15.53
N TRP A 127 -17.67 23.47 -15.86
CA TRP A 127 -18.72 23.83 -16.83
C TRP A 127 -18.15 24.10 -18.23
N PHE A 128 -18.75 23.46 -19.24
CA PHE A 128 -18.48 23.70 -20.65
C PHE A 128 -19.62 24.48 -21.29
N SER A 129 -19.29 25.59 -21.95
CA SER A 129 -20.25 26.28 -22.82
C SER A 129 -20.40 25.52 -24.14
N ILE A 130 -21.61 25.07 -24.44
CA ILE A 130 -21.92 24.27 -25.63
C ILE A 130 -22.26 25.22 -26.78
N THR A 131 -21.29 25.39 -27.67
CA THR A 131 -21.40 26.26 -28.85
C THR A 131 -21.87 25.53 -30.10
N GLY A 132 -21.85 24.19 -30.08
CA GLY A 132 -22.31 23.34 -31.18
C GLY A 132 -21.88 21.88 -30.99
N PRO A 133 -22.14 21.02 -31.98
CA PRO A 133 -21.64 19.65 -31.98
C PRO A 133 -20.10 19.61 -32.00
N GLY A 134 -19.51 18.68 -31.26
CA GLY A 134 -18.06 18.56 -31.13
C GLY A 134 -17.61 17.75 -29.92
N ASN A 135 -16.29 17.53 -29.83
CA ASN A 135 -15.67 16.91 -28.67
C ASN A 135 -15.31 17.97 -27.62
N TYR A 136 -15.64 17.67 -26.37
CA TYR A 136 -15.34 18.49 -25.20
C TYR A 136 -14.57 17.63 -24.21
N SER A 137 -13.41 18.10 -23.78
CA SER A 137 -12.51 17.37 -22.88
C SER A 137 -12.09 18.30 -21.75
N LEU A 138 -12.00 17.76 -20.54
CA LEU A 138 -11.32 18.45 -19.44
C LEU A 138 -9.87 18.74 -19.82
N ASP A 139 -9.36 19.87 -19.36
CA ASP A 139 -7.92 20.13 -19.44
C ASP A 139 -7.14 19.24 -18.46
N LEU A 140 -5.82 19.24 -18.60
CA LEU A 140 -4.94 18.41 -17.77
C LEU A 140 -4.98 18.80 -16.29
N ALA A 141 -5.20 20.09 -15.99
CA ALA A 141 -5.27 20.58 -14.62
C ALA A 141 -6.50 20.05 -13.89
N HIS A 142 -7.59 19.73 -14.60
CA HIS A 142 -8.79 19.11 -14.02
C HIS A 142 -8.80 17.58 -14.17
N ASN A 143 -7.64 16.92 -14.15
CA ASN A 143 -7.59 15.48 -13.91
C ASN A 143 -8.01 15.20 -12.46
N ARG A 144 -9.25 14.72 -12.27
CA ARG A 144 -9.76 14.35 -10.94
C ARG A 144 -8.85 13.39 -10.20
N GLY A 145 -8.15 12.50 -10.92
CA GLY A 145 -7.55 11.33 -10.32
C GLY A 145 -8.64 10.35 -9.89
N GLY A 146 -8.68 9.89 -8.65
CA GLY A 146 -9.68 8.90 -8.18
C GLY A 146 -11.15 9.33 -8.30
N PHE A 147 -11.96 8.56 -9.03
CA PHE A 147 -13.43 8.61 -9.01
C PHE A 147 -14.05 7.30 -9.52
N ARG A 148 -15.25 6.95 -9.01
CA ARG A 148 -16.08 5.86 -9.54
C ARG A 148 -17.32 6.39 -10.27
N TYR A 149 -17.88 7.47 -9.75
CA TYR A 149 -19.07 8.11 -10.25
C TYR A 149 -18.70 9.39 -11.00
N LEU A 150 -19.32 9.59 -12.17
CA LEU A 150 -19.20 10.81 -12.96
C LEU A 150 -20.58 11.39 -13.23
N ASN A 151 -20.79 12.63 -12.79
CA ASN A 151 -22.02 13.38 -12.98
C ASN A 151 -21.91 14.30 -14.19
N LEU A 152 -22.87 14.19 -15.10
CA LEU A 152 -23.10 15.19 -16.15
C LEU A 152 -24.31 16.05 -15.79
N TYR A 153 -24.13 17.37 -15.82
CA TYR A 153 -25.16 18.35 -15.47
C TYR A 153 -25.55 19.19 -16.68
N HIS A 154 -26.84 19.45 -16.85
CA HIS A 154 -27.37 20.42 -17.79
C HIS A 154 -28.30 21.39 -17.04
N ASN A 155 -27.87 22.65 -16.87
CA ASN A 155 -28.55 23.64 -16.02
C ASN A 155 -29.14 24.82 -16.81
N SER A 156 -29.31 24.68 -18.12
CA SER A 156 -29.88 25.69 -19.01
C SER A 156 -31.30 25.30 -19.46
N SER A 157 -31.91 26.11 -20.34
CA SER A 157 -33.32 25.96 -20.74
C SER A 157 -33.57 25.15 -22.01
N GLY A 158 -32.54 24.89 -22.81
CA GLY A 158 -32.67 24.16 -24.07
C GLY A 158 -32.55 22.64 -23.89
N THR A 159 -32.09 21.99 -24.97
CA THR A 159 -31.75 20.56 -24.93
C THR A 159 -30.37 20.32 -25.55
N VAL A 160 -29.58 19.47 -24.92
CA VAL A 160 -28.27 19.04 -25.42
C VAL A 160 -28.25 17.52 -25.55
N SER A 161 -27.83 17.02 -26.71
CA SER A 161 -27.69 15.58 -26.96
C SER A 161 -26.22 15.21 -27.02
N LEU A 162 -25.85 14.16 -26.29
CA LEU A 162 -24.51 13.59 -26.26
C LEU A 162 -24.54 12.19 -26.86
N ASN A 163 -23.50 11.78 -27.59
CA ASN A 163 -23.39 10.42 -28.13
C ASN A 163 -22.16 9.64 -27.65
N SER A 164 -21.30 10.26 -26.84
CA SER A 164 -20.14 9.62 -26.21
C SER A 164 -19.81 10.27 -24.88
N LEU A 165 -19.44 9.46 -23.90
CA LEU A 165 -18.80 9.85 -22.64
C LEU A 165 -17.65 8.87 -22.38
N THR A 166 -16.47 9.42 -22.13
CA THR A 166 -15.24 8.64 -21.89
C THR A 166 -14.36 9.28 -20.83
N ALA A 167 -13.53 8.49 -20.17
CA ALA A 167 -12.42 8.93 -19.33
C ALA A 167 -11.10 8.32 -19.84
N PHE A 168 -10.05 9.14 -19.97
CA PHE A 168 -8.72 8.67 -20.33
C PHE A 168 -7.90 8.29 -19.08
N PHE A 169 -7.78 7.00 -18.82
CA PHE A 169 -7.03 6.41 -17.71
C PHE A 169 -5.52 6.59 -17.86
N ASN A 170 -4.93 7.40 -16.98
CA ASN A 170 -3.55 7.87 -17.07
C ASN A 170 -2.64 7.42 -15.90
N ALA A 171 -3.14 6.57 -15.01
CA ALA A 171 -2.30 5.90 -14.02
C ALA A 171 -1.22 5.00 -14.68
N ALA A 172 -0.10 4.81 -13.98
CA ALA A 172 1.06 4.00 -14.37
C ALA A 172 1.21 2.77 -13.42
N PRO A 173 1.77 1.61 -13.84
CA PRO A 173 2.27 1.27 -15.18
C PRO A 173 1.18 1.28 -16.26
N SER A 174 1.58 0.97 -17.49
CA SER A 174 0.63 0.57 -18.54
C SER A 174 -0.30 -0.57 -18.09
N LEU A 175 -1.59 -0.25 -17.92
CA LEU A 175 -2.73 -1.17 -17.89
C LEU A 175 -2.49 -2.44 -17.04
N GLN A 176 -2.68 -3.63 -17.59
CA GLN A 176 -2.69 -4.91 -16.87
C GLN A 176 -1.30 -5.57 -16.74
N ASN A 177 -0.21 -4.80 -16.87
CA ASN A 177 1.15 -5.33 -16.86
C ASN A 177 1.67 -5.58 -15.43
N TYR A 178 1.03 -6.50 -14.73
CA TYR A 178 1.43 -6.88 -13.38
C TYR A 178 2.58 -7.89 -13.46
N THR A 179 3.52 -7.80 -12.54
CA THR A 179 4.63 -8.75 -12.36
C THR A 179 4.40 -9.69 -11.18
N GLY A 180 3.45 -9.38 -10.30
CA GLY A 180 3.06 -10.20 -9.16
C GLY A 180 1.63 -10.75 -9.22
N TYR A 181 1.39 -11.84 -8.52
CA TYR A 181 0.09 -12.51 -8.42
C TYR A 181 -0.09 -13.24 -7.10
N PHE A 182 -1.34 -13.43 -6.72
CA PHE A 182 -1.75 -14.24 -5.56
C PHE A 182 -3.08 -14.94 -5.87
N HIS A 183 -3.23 -16.16 -5.36
CA HIS A 183 -4.47 -16.92 -5.40
C HIS A 183 -4.52 -17.93 -4.24
N ALA A 184 -5.67 -18.01 -3.57
CA ALA A 184 -6.03 -19.04 -2.61
C ALA A 184 -7.29 -19.77 -3.14
N ASP A 185 -7.23 -21.11 -3.19
CA ASP A 185 -8.31 -21.94 -3.77
C ASP A 185 -9.60 -21.85 -2.95
N ASP A 186 -9.47 -21.69 -1.62
CA ASP A 186 -10.57 -21.70 -0.66
C ASP A 186 -10.90 -20.32 -0.08
N ASP A 187 -10.33 -19.23 -0.61
CA ASP A 187 -10.54 -17.89 -0.07
C ASP A 187 -10.49 -16.76 -1.12
N ASP A 188 -11.62 -16.54 -1.79
CA ASP A 188 -11.77 -15.46 -2.78
C ASP A 188 -11.60 -14.05 -2.18
N LYS A 189 -11.83 -13.88 -0.87
CA LYS A 189 -11.66 -12.57 -0.21
C LYS A 189 -10.20 -12.15 -0.25
N LEU A 190 -9.28 -13.06 0.04
CA LEU A 190 -7.84 -12.78 -0.02
C LEU A 190 -7.39 -12.48 -1.45
N ASN A 191 -7.94 -13.20 -2.43
CA ASN A 191 -7.69 -12.95 -3.85
C ASN A 191 -8.07 -11.51 -4.19
N ARG A 192 -9.34 -11.15 -4.01
CA ARG A 192 -9.85 -9.80 -4.32
C ARG A 192 -9.06 -8.69 -3.60
N VAL A 193 -8.72 -8.89 -2.32
CA VAL A 193 -7.96 -7.90 -1.55
C VAL A 193 -6.56 -7.69 -2.12
N TRP A 194 -5.84 -8.75 -2.51
CA TRP A 194 -4.50 -8.61 -3.08
C TRP A 194 -4.51 -7.73 -4.35
N TYR A 195 -5.45 -7.97 -5.27
CA TYR A 195 -5.55 -7.20 -6.52
C TYR A 195 -6.10 -5.78 -6.30
N ALA A 196 -6.98 -5.58 -5.32
CA ALA A 196 -7.42 -4.24 -4.91
C ALA A 196 -6.27 -3.43 -4.29
N SER A 197 -5.35 -4.06 -3.57
CA SER A 197 -4.15 -3.40 -3.05
C SER A 197 -3.25 -2.96 -4.21
N ALA A 198 -2.94 -3.87 -5.13
CA ALA A 198 -2.11 -3.55 -6.30
C ALA A 198 -2.74 -2.45 -7.17
N TYR A 199 -4.07 -2.49 -7.36
CA TYR A 199 -4.80 -1.49 -8.13
C TYR A 199 -4.89 -0.13 -7.42
N THR A 200 -4.95 -0.11 -6.08
CA THR A 200 -4.88 1.13 -5.30
C THR A 200 -3.54 1.83 -5.53
N ASP A 201 -2.42 1.12 -5.40
CA ASP A 201 -1.09 1.70 -5.64
C ASP A 201 -0.87 2.12 -7.10
N GLN A 202 -1.44 1.37 -8.05
CA GLN A 202 -1.45 1.78 -9.45
C GLN A 202 -2.19 3.11 -9.63
N LEU A 203 -3.36 3.27 -9.01
CA LEU A 203 -4.13 4.52 -9.09
C LEU A 203 -3.42 5.70 -8.40
N CYS A 204 -2.63 5.42 -7.36
CA CYS A 204 -1.73 6.37 -6.70
C CYS A 204 -0.41 6.60 -7.46
N THR A 205 -0.18 5.93 -8.58
CA THR A 205 0.98 6.17 -9.44
C THR A 205 0.56 7.03 -10.63
N ILE A 206 0.74 8.34 -10.47
CA ILE A 206 0.17 9.37 -11.36
C ILE A 206 1.24 9.98 -12.28
N PRO A 207 0.85 10.62 -13.40
CA PRO A 207 1.75 11.48 -14.17
C PRO A 207 2.38 12.55 -13.27
N SER A 208 3.69 12.77 -13.42
CA SER A 208 4.45 13.65 -12.53
C SER A 208 4.01 15.11 -12.59
N ASP A 209 3.36 15.55 -13.67
CA ASP A 209 2.87 16.91 -13.90
C ASP A 209 1.42 17.13 -13.42
N GLN A 210 0.85 16.17 -12.71
CA GLN A 210 -0.55 16.19 -12.26
C GLN A 210 -0.71 15.98 -10.75
N GLY A 211 0.28 16.43 -9.97
CA GLY A 211 0.25 16.41 -8.52
C GLY A 211 -0.46 17.62 -7.91
N ASN A 212 -0.53 17.60 -6.57
CA ASN A 212 -1.11 18.63 -5.72
C ASN A 212 -2.56 19.02 -6.07
N SER A 213 -3.51 18.54 -5.26
CA SER A 213 -4.93 18.91 -5.36
C SER A 213 -5.46 19.70 -4.18
N LEU A 214 -4.55 20.29 -3.39
CA LEU A 214 -4.83 21.09 -2.21
C LEU A 214 -4.89 22.57 -2.58
N SER A 215 -5.89 22.90 -3.39
CA SER A 215 -6.01 24.18 -4.09
C SER A 215 -6.53 25.30 -3.18
N ASP A 216 -7.53 25.04 -2.33
CA ASP A 216 -8.16 26.03 -1.45
C ASP A 216 -8.36 25.51 -0.02
N LEU A 217 -7.28 25.14 0.65
CA LEU A 217 -7.35 24.68 2.04
C LEU A 217 -7.74 25.78 3.05
N SER A 218 -7.85 27.04 2.61
CA SER A 218 -8.40 28.13 3.41
C SER A 218 -9.94 28.16 3.42
N ALA A 219 -10.57 27.36 2.56
CA ALA A 219 -12.01 27.20 2.51
C ALA A 219 -12.57 26.80 3.88
N SER A 220 -13.65 27.47 4.26
CA SER A 220 -14.29 27.33 5.57
C SER A 220 -15.82 27.34 5.51
N ASP A 221 -16.41 27.53 4.32
CA ASP A 221 -17.86 27.42 4.12
C ASP A 221 -18.22 25.97 3.78
N PRO A 222 -18.78 25.19 4.72
CA PRO A 222 -19.13 23.79 4.46
C PRO A 222 -20.30 23.64 3.47
N ASN A 223 -21.01 24.72 3.14
CA ASN A 223 -22.11 24.68 2.18
C ASN A 223 -21.73 25.24 0.80
N GLY A 224 -20.48 25.70 0.64
CA GLY A 224 -19.98 26.29 -0.59
C GLY A 224 -19.33 25.27 -1.52
N THR A 225 -18.94 25.75 -2.71
CA THR A 225 -18.05 25.04 -3.62
C THR A 225 -16.65 25.63 -3.57
N THR A 226 -15.63 24.80 -3.72
CA THR A 226 -14.21 25.19 -3.77
C THR A 226 -13.61 24.86 -5.13
N TYR A 227 -12.62 25.63 -5.56
CA TYR A 227 -11.88 25.33 -6.79
C TYR A 227 -10.88 24.20 -6.53
N TRP A 228 -10.56 23.45 -7.58
CA TRP A 228 -9.63 22.33 -7.53
C TRP A 228 -8.90 22.15 -8.85
N PHE A 229 -7.64 21.72 -8.78
CA PHE A 229 -6.82 21.36 -9.93
C PHE A 229 -5.76 20.33 -9.50
N SER A 230 -4.99 19.81 -10.44
CA SER A 230 -3.93 18.81 -10.30
C SER A 230 -2.91 19.07 -11.40
N ASN A 231 -2.13 20.14 -11.23
CA ASN A 231 -1.22 20.72 -12.23
C ASN A 231 0.18 21.02 -11.68
N SER A 232 0.48 20.57 -10.46
CA SER A 232 1.84 20.72 -9.92
C SER A 232 2.75 19.59 -10.43
N THR A 233 4.02 19.92 -10.67
CA THR A 233 5.04 18.95 -11.07
C THR A 233 5.78 18.41 -9.85
N LEU A 234 5.65 17.11 -9.59
CA LEU A 234 6.18 16.43 -8.40
C LEU A 234 7.63 15.99 -8.53
N THR A 235 8.01 15.46 -9.69
CA THR A 235 9.34 14.89 -9.94
C THR A 235 9.82 15.24 -11.35
N ASN A 236 11.11 15.02 -11.62
CA ASN A 236 11.66 15.11 -12.98
C ASN A 236 11.41 13.85 -13.83
N GLY A 237 10.72 12.84 -13.30
CA GLY A 237 10.34 11.63 -14.03
C GLY A 237 9.03 11.78 -14.81
N SER A 238 8.55 10.72 -15.43
CA SER A 238 7.23 10.68 -16.10
C SER A 238 6.06 10.48 -15.14
N SER A 239 6.34 9.92 -13.96
CA SER A 239 5.36 9.52 -12.95
C SER A 239 5.91 9.75 -11.55
N ALA A 240 5.00 9.75 -10.58
CA ALA A 240 5.31 9.79 -9.16
C ALA A 240 4.33 8.88 -8.40
N LEU A 241 4.84 8.18 -7.38
CA LEU A 241 3.99 7.53 -6.38
C LEU A 241 3.56 8.57 -5.35
N VAL A 242 2.25 8.79 -5.23
CA VAL A 242 1.63 9.71 -4.27
C VAL A 242 0.85 8.96 -3.19
N ASP A 243 0.40 9.68 -2.18
CA ASP A 243 -0.44 9.16 -1.10
C ASP A 243 -1.80 8.66 -1.60
N GLY A 244 -2.57 9.54 -2.23
CA GLY A 244 -3.93 9.28 -2.67
C GLY A 244 -4.18 9.66 -4.12
N ALA A 245 -5.09 8.94 -4.76
CA ALA A 245 -5.42 9.21 -6.16
C ALA A 245 -6.32 10.44 -6.34
N LYS A 246 -7.19 10.77 -5.37
CA LYS A 246 -8.18 11.86 -5.49
C LYS A 246 -7.64 13.20 -4.99
N ARG A 247 -7.23 13.22 -3.72
CA ARG A 247 -6.82 14.42 -2.97
C ARG A 247 -5.34 14.33 -2.58
N ASP A 248 -4.81 15.45 -2.07
CA ASP A 248 -3.38 15.65 -1.77
C ASP A 248 -2.54 15.49 -3.05
N LYS A 249 -2.32 14.25 -3.52
CA LYS A 249 -1.48 13.91 -4.67
C LYS A 249 -0.06 14.44 -4.48
N LEU A 250 0.50 14.15 -3.31
CA LEU A 250 1.86 14.53 -2.92
C LEU A 250 2.67 13.29 -2.56
N ILE A 251 3.98 13.43 -2.54
CA ILE A 251 4.88 12.34 -2.15
C ILE A 251 5.04 12.38 -0.63
N TRP A 252 4.38 11.44 0.04
CA TRP A 252 4.42 11.30 1.49
C TRP A 252 5.30 10.10 1.89
N PRO A 253 6.39 10.32 2.65
CA PRO A 253 7.25 9.26 3.15
C PRO A 253 6.53 8.19 4.00
N GLY A 254 5.54 8.58 4.80
CA GLY A 254 4.78 7.64 5.64
C GLY A 254 4.18 6.49 4.82
N ASP A 255 3.53 6.82 3.71
CA ASP A 255 2.96 5.89 2.75
C ASP A 255 3.98 4.90 2.22
N PHE A 256 5.22 5.34 1.98
CA PHE A 256 6.26 4.48 1.40
C PHE A 256 6.60 3.28 2.29
N GLY A 257 6.29 3.34 3.58
CA GLY A 257 6.42 2.20 4.48
C GLY A 257 5.55 0.98 4.09
N ILE A 258 4.45 1.21 3.38
CA ILE A 258 3.49 0.19 2.93
C ILE A 258 3.48 0.10 1.39
N SER A 259 3.30 1.23 0.71
CA SER A 259 3.06 1.29 -0.74
C SER A 259 4.29 0.89 -1.56
N VAL A 260 5.51 1.27 -1.14
CA VAL A 260 6.72 0.96 -1.92
C VAL A 260 6.96 -0.55 -2.02
N PRO A 261 6.97 -1.31 -0.90
CA PRO A 261 7.00 -2.77 -0.98
C PRO A 261 5.86 -3.34 -1.84
N ALA A 262 4.65 -2.82 -1.71
CA ALA A 262 3.49 -3.32 -2.44
C ALA A 262 3.60 -3.11 -3.96
N VAL A 263 4.09 -1.95 -4.40
CA VAL A 263 4.41 -1.65 -5.80
C VAL A 263 5.45 -2.63 -6.34
N PHE A 264 6.57 -2.85 -5.64
CA PHE A 264 7.60 -3.79 -6.09
C PHE A 264 7.08 -5.23 -6.25
N LEU A 265 6.18 -5.65 -5.36
CA LEU A 265 5.62 -7.00 -5.34
C LEU A 265 4.45 -7.21 -6.29
N SER A 266 3.95 -6.17 -6.98
CA SER A 266 2.80 -6.28 -7.89
C SER A 266 3.06 -5.77 -9.29
N THR A 267 3.61 -4.56 -9.44
CA THR A 267 3.82 -3.90 -10.74
C THR A 267 5.29 -3.63 -11.05
N ASN A 268 6.15 -3.64 -10.04
CA ASN A 268 7.59 -3.42 -10.13
C ASN A 268 7.96 -2.10 -10.85
N GLU A 269 7.28 -1.00 -10.49
CA GLU A 269 7.51 0.36 -11.01
C GLU A 269 8.81 1.00 -10.49
N VAL A 270 9.96 0.44 -10.89
CA VAL A 270 11.28 0.83 -10.38
C VAL A 270 11.59 2.32 -10.58
N ASP A 271 11.34 2.84 -11.79
CA ASP A 271 11.72 4.22 -12.15
C ASP A 271 10.88 5.24 -11.37
N THR A 272 9.57 5.00 -11.24
CA THR A 272 8.65 5.82 -10.44
C THR A 272 9.14 5.93 -9.00
N ILE A 273 9.46 4.79 -8.35
CA ILE A 273 9.93 4.81 -6.96
C ILE A 273 11.27 5.57 -6.85
N LYS A 274 12.20 5.35 -7.78
CA LYS A 274 13.51 6.02 -7.77
C LYS A 274 13.37 7.54 -7.80
N VAL A 275 12.58 8.07 -8.74
CA VAL A 275 12.45 9.53 -8.91
C VAL A 275 11.68 10.18 -7.76
N SER A 276 10.70 9.48 -7.16
CA SER A 276 10.02 10.00 -5.97
C SER A 276 10.94 10.04 -4.76
N LEU A 277 11.80 9.04 -4.56
CA LEU A 277 12.82 9.07 -3.50
C LEU A 277 13.87 10.15 -3.75
N GLN A 278 14.32 10.33 -5.00
CA GLN A 278 15.24 11.42 -5.35
C GLN A 278 14.69 12.79 -4.97
N GLN A 279 13.39 13.02 -5.16
CA GLN A 279 12.76 14.28 -4.75
C GLN A 279 12.85 14.49 -3.23
N LEU A 280 12.54 13.47 -2.42
CA LEU A 280 12.66 13.55 -0.95
C LEU A 280 14.10 13.84 -0.49
N PHE A 281 15.09 13.16 -1.06
CA PHE A 281 16.50 13.39 -0.72
C PHE A 281 17.04 14.73 -1.20
N ALA A 282 16.53 15.24 -2.34
CA ALA A 282 16.89 16.56 -2.85
C ALA A 282 16.45 17.69 -1.90
N GLU A 283 15.32 17.49 -1.20
CA GLU A 283 14.74 18.44 -0.24
C GLU A 283 15.25 18.30 1.20
N GLN A 284 16.19 17.38 1.45
CA GLN A 284 16.79 17.24 2.77
C GLN A 284 17.35 18.59 3.27
N ASN A 285 17.00 18.97 4.50
CA ASN A 285 17.50 20.18 5.13
C ASN A 285 19.03 20.16 5.22
N ALA A 286 19.69 21.14 4.61
CA ALA A 286 21.14 21.19 4.50
C ALA A 286 21.86 21.53 5.83
N GLU A 287 21.16 22.06 6.82
CA GLU A 287 21.73 22.43 8.13
C GLU A 287 21.58 21.33 9.18
N THR A 288 20.45 20.61 9.16
CA THR A 288 20.13 19.60 10.17
C THR A 288 20.22 18.17 9.64
N GLY A 289 20.04 17.94 8.34
CA GLY A 289 19.89 16.61 7.75
C GLY A 289 18.45 16.09 7.79
N ALA A 290 17.50 16.87 8.31
CA ALA A 290 16.09 16.47 8.36
C ALA A 290 15.52 16.26 6.95
N MET A 291 15.04 15.04 6.68
CA MET A 291 14.13 14.74 5.56
C MET A 291 12.80 15.50 5.71
N PRO A 292 12.14 15.88 4.60
CA PRO A 292 10.88 16.62 4.64
C PRO A 292 9.70 15.76 5.09
N TYR A 293 8.63 16.38 5.62
CA TYR A 293 7.41 15.68 6.03
C TYR A 293 6.60 15.16 4.83
N ALA A 294 6.52 15.96 3.77
CA ALA A 294 6.07 15.56 2.43
C ALA A 294 7.01 16.25 1.43
N ALA A 295 7.21 15.66 0.24
CA ALA A 295 7.99 16.33 -0.79
C ALA A 295 7.21 17.54 -1.34
N SER A 296 7.90 18.66 -1.50
CA SER A 296 7.39 19.81 -2.22
C SER A 296 7.33 19.50 -3.72
N PRO A 297 6.32 19.99 -4.45
CA PRO A 297 6.37 19.97 -5.90
C PRO A 297 7.59 20.78 -6.40
N ILE A 298 8.26 20.29 -7.45
CA ILE A 298 9.28 21.05 -8.20
C ILE A 298 8.67 22.32 -8.79
N ILE A 299 7.44 22.19 -9.31
CA ILE A 299 6.61 23.32 -9.74
C ILE A 299 5.30 23.22 -8.99
N GLU A 300 5.07 24.16 -8.09
CA GLU A 300 3.77 24.34 -7.46
C GLU A 300 2.94 25.32 -8.29
N ASP A 301 1.80 24.87 -8.81
CA ASP A 301 0.92 25.70 -9.62
C ASP A 301 -0.55 25.50 -9.19
N PRO A 302 -1.27 26.58 -8.86
CA PRO A 302 -0.75 27.86 -8.41
C PRO A 302 -0.06 27.68 -7.04
N PRO A 303 0.94 28.52 -6.73
CA PRO A 303 1.54 28.54 -5.41
C PRO A 303 0.50 28.85 -4.31
N ASN A 304 0.51 28.08 -3.23
CA ASN A 304 -0.32 28.31 -2.05
C ASN A 304 0.48 28.10 -0.74
N SER A 305 0.10 28.85 0.31
CA SER A 305 0.84 28.83 1.58
C SER A 305 0.71 27.52 2.34
N VAL A 306 -0.22 26.63 1.95
CA VAL A 306 -0.48 25.41 2.70
C VAL A 306 0.49 24.31 2.32
N VAL A 307 0.81 24.13 1.04
CA VAL A 307 1.90 23.24 0.61
C VAL A 307 3.21 23.69 1.26
N SER A 308 3.54 24.99 1.18
CA SER A 308 4.72 25.54 1.87
C SER A 308 4.68 25.33 3.39
N GLY A 309 3.49 25.35 4.00
CA GLY A 309 3.31 25.04 5.41
C GLY A 309 3.64 23.58 5.72
N ILE A 310 3.01 22.64 5.00
CA ILE A 310 3.21 21.19 5.15
C ILE A 310 4.68 20.82 4.96
N THR A 311 5.34 21.35 3.93
CA THR A 311 6.73 20.98 3.59
C THR A 311 7.75 21.63 4.54
N SER A 312 7.33 22.59 5.37
CA SER A 312 8.14 23.17 6.44
C SER A 312 8.00 22.45 7.79
N VAL A 313 7.02 21.54 7.92
CA VAL A 313 6.81 20.75 9.14
C VAL A 313 7.89 19.68 9.25
N PHE A 314 8.36 19.44 10.47
CA PHE A 314 9.20 18.30 10.78
C PHE A 314 8.39 17.25 11.55
N SER A 315 8.37 16.03 11.02
CA SER A 315 7.89 14.83 11.68
C SER A 315 9.05 13.85 11.85
N PHE A 316 9.27 13.39 13.09
CA PHE A 316 10.35 12.46 13.39
C PHE A 316 10.14 11.08 12.75
N THR A 317 8.91 10.59 12.72
CA THR A 317 8.59 9.28 12.12
C THR A 317 8.64 9.34 10.61
N TYR A 318 8.09 10.37 9.97
CA TYR A 318 8.16 10.52 8.50
C TYR A 318 9.59 10.77 8.02
N HIS A 319 10.39 11.45 8.84
CA HIS A 319 11.82 11.56 8.62
C HIS A 319 12.47 10.17 8.49
N LEU A 320 12.16 9.25 9.40
CA LEU A 320 12.66 7.88 9.37
C LEU A 320 12.04 7.05 8.22
N HIS A 321 10.74 7.20 7.94
CA HIS A 321 10.11 6.54 6.79
C HIS A 321 10.76 6.93 5.46
N GLY A 322 11.18 8.19 5.30
CA GLY A 322 11.94 8.65 4.12
C GLY A 322 13.27 7.90 3.97
N LEU A 323 13.95 7.61 5.08
CA LEU A 323 15.18 6.81 5.09
C LEU A 323 14.91 5.33 4.80
N LEU A 324 13.83 4.77 5.35
CA LEU A 324 13.39 3.40 5.05
C LEU A 324 13.05 3.22 3.57
N GLY A 325 12.56 4.27 2.90
CA GLY A 325 12.34 4.28 1.46
C GLY A 325 13.59 3.90 0.65
N LEU A 326 14.77 4.42 1.03
CA LEU A 326 16.04 4.05 0.39
C LEU A 326 16.36 2.56 0.60
N TYR A 327 16.14 2.05 1.82
CA TYR A 327 16.34 0.63 2.11
C TYR A 327 15.39 -0.26 1.29
N TYR A 328 14.10 0.06 1.21
CA TYR A 328 13.15 -0.72 0.42
C TYR A 328 13.49 -0.71 -1.06
N TYR A 329 13.87 0.45 -1.59
CA TYR A 329 14.36 0.54 -2.97
C TYR A 329 15.55 -0.38 -3.22
N TYR A 330 16.58 -0.32 -2.37
CA TYR A 330 17.74 -1.21 -2.48
C TYR A 330 17.35 -2.69 -2.35
N LYS A 331 16.53 -3.05 -1.37
CA LYS A 331 16.08 -4.42 -1.12
C LYS A 331 15.47 -5.05 -2.39
N TYR A 332 14.63 -4.32 -3.11
CA TYR A 332 13.93 -4.85 -4.29
C TYR A 332 14.67 -4.65 -5.62
N THR A 333 15.62 -3.72 -5.71
CA THR A 333 16.36 -3.44 -6.97
C THR A 333 17.78 -3.95 -6.99
N GLY A 334 18.44 -4.01 -5.82
CA GLY A 334 19.88 -4.24 -5.70
C GLY A 334 20.75 -3.05 -6.15
N ASP A 335 20.16 -1.87 -6.37
CA ASP A 335 20.87 -0.68 -6.89
C ASP A 335 21.78 -0.05 -5.82
N ALA A 336 22.97 -0.62 -5.67
CA ALA A 336 23.99 -0.13 -4.75
C ALA A 336 24.56 1.24 -5.16
N ASP A 337 24.50 1.59 -6.44
CA ASP A 337 24.97 2.89 -6.94
C ASP A 337 24.07 4.01 -6.42
N PHE A 338 22.75 3.81 -6.42
CA PHE A 338 21.82 4.76 -5.82
C PHE A 338 21.97 4.88 -4.30
N VAL A 339 22.25 3.76 -3.60
CA VAL A 339 22.60 3.82 -2.17
C VAL A 339 23.86 4.65 -1.95
N ALA A 340 24.91 4.43 -2.74
CA ALA A 340 26.16 5.18 -2.65
C ALA A 340 25.95 6.68 -2.93
N GLU A 341 25.09 7.03 -3.89
CA GLU A 341 24.74 8.42 -4.21
C GLU A 341 24.07 9.14 -3.02
N GLN A 342 23.18 8.45 -2.31
CA GLN A 342 22.43 9.02 -1.19
C GLN A 342 23.08 8.80 0.18
N TRP A 343 24.19 8.06 0.27
CA TRP A 343 24.71 7.56 1.55
C TRP A 343 25.09 8.66 2.55
N ASP A 344 25.77 9.72 2.10
CA ASP A 344 26.17 10.80 3.00
C ASP A 344 24.94 11.59 3.49
N ARG A 345 23.90 11.74 2.66
CA ARG A 345 22.61 12.31 3.07
C ARG A 345 21.91 11.42 4.09
N PHE A 346 21.89 10.10 3.86
CA PHE A 346 21.33 9.13 4.79
C PHE A 346 22.02 9.20 6.16
N LYS A 347 23.36 9.22 6.21
CA LYS A 347 24.11 9.38 7.47
C LYS A 347 23.83 10.70 8.16
N PHE A 348 23.71 11.80 7.40
CA PHE A 348 23.40 13.10 7.99
C PHE A 348 22.02 13.12 8.64
N ALA A 349 21.02 12.55 7.97
CA ALA A 349 19.69 12.34 8.53
C ALA A 349 19.71 11.46 9.78
N MET A 350 20.40 10.31 9.74
CA MET A 350 20.51 9.43 10.90
C MET A 350 21.20 10.12 12.09
N ASN A 351 22.23 10.93 11.85
CA ASN A 351 22.86 11.73 12.92
C ASN A 351 21.87 12.73 13.54
N TYR A 352 20.96 13.29 12.75
CA TYR A 352 19.88 14.12 13.27
C TYR A 352 18.97 13.32 14.18
N SER A 353 18.49 12.14 13.75
CA SER A 353 17.63 11.28 14.59
C SER A 353 18.33 10.87 15.90
N LEU A 354 19.62 10.52 15.83
CA LEU A 354 20.42 10.15 17.00
C LEU A 354 20.61 11.29 18.00
N SER A 355 20.52 12.55 17.58
CA SER A 355 20.61 13.70 18.48
C SER A 355 19.43 13.83 19.44
N TYR A 356 18.33 13.10 19.18
CA TYR A 356 17.16 13.05 20.06
C TYR A 356 17.33 12.01 21.18
N VAL A 357 18.29 11.09 21.08
CA VAL A 357 18.54 10.07 22.10
C VAL A 357 19.18 10.72 23.32
N ASP A 358 18.47 10.71 24.45
CA ASP A 358 18.92 11.34 25.69
C ASP A 358 19.51 10.32 26.69
N GLU A 359 19.75 10.76 27.93
CA GLU A 359 20.34 9.94 28.99
C GLU A 359 19.49 8.72 29.40
N SER A 360 18.21 8.68 29.03
CA SER A 360 17.35 7.50 29.22
C SER A 360 17.72 6.34 28.29
N GLY A 361 18.40 6.63 27.18
CA GLY A 361 18.63 5.70 26.08
C GLY A 361 17.51 5.68 25.04
N LEU A 362 16.45 6.46 25.20
CA LEU A 362 15.37 6.65 24.23
C LEU A 362 15.48 8.01 23.53
N ALA A 363 15.00 8.08 22.29
CA ALA A 363 14.76 9.33 21.59
C ALA A 363 13.61 10.10 22.27
N TYR A 364 13.89 11.32 22.74
CA TYR A 364 12.90 12.24 23.30
C TYR A 364 12.33 13.14 22.21
N ILE A 365 11.07 12.92 21.85
CA ILE A 365 10.40 13.66 20.79
C ILE A 365 9.72 14.92 21.37
N PRO A 366 9.85 16.09 20.74
CA PRO A 366 9.13 17.29 21.15
C PRO A 366 7.61 17.07 21.14
N VAL A 367 6.91 17.62 22.15
CA VAL A 367 5.44 17.63 22.18
C VAL A 367 4.89 18.38 20.96
N ASN A 368 3.79 17.88 20.40
CA ASN A 368 3.19 18.36 19.14
C ASN A 368 4.09 18.16 17.90
N ASN A 369 5.02 17.20 17.93
CA ASN A 369 5.67 16.76 16.69
C ASN A 369 4.63 16.09 15.78
N ALA A 370 4.66 16.42 14.49
CA ALA A 370 3.65 15.95 13.55
C ALA A 370 3.81 14.45 13.24
N ASP A 371 2.69 13.82 12.91
CA ASP A 371 2.59 12.43 12.45
C ASP A 371 1.28 12.23 11.66
N TRP A 372 1.02 11.01 11.17
CA TRP A 372 -0.08 10.66 10.27
C TRP A 372 -1.45 11.27 10.65
N LEU A 373 -2.01 10.92 11.81
CA LEU A 373 -3.21 11.55 12.41
C LEU A 373 -3.17 11.54 13.95
N ARG A 374 -2.04 11.17 14.54
CA ARG A 374 -1.96 11.01 15.99
C ARG A 374 -2.14 12.36 16.70
N ASN A 375 -2.81 12.33 17.84
CA ASN A 375 -3.04 13.55 18.63
C ASN A 375 -1.74 14.12 19.23
N ASP A 376 -0.77 13.26 19.57
CA ASP A 376 0.57 13.65 20.03
C ASP A 376 1.56 12.48 19.86
N MET A 377 2.82 12.81 19.65
CA MET A 377 3.97 11.89 19.58
C MET A 377 5.11 12.32 20.52
N GLY A 378 4.87 13.30 21.41
CA GLY A 378 5.89 13.79 22.32
C GLY A 378 6.46 12.74 23.29
N TYR A 379 7.53 13.13 23.97
CA TYR A 379 8.27 12.36 24.99
C TYR A 379 9.00 11.14 24.42
N HIS A 380 9.27 10.12 25.23
CA HIS A 380 9.88 8.88 24.78
C HIS A 380 8.84 7.97 24.12
N ASN A 381 8.35 8.40 22.96
CA ASN A 381 7.28 7.72 22.24
C ASN A 381 7.73 6.34 21.71
N ILE A 382 6.93 5.30 21.95
CA ILE A 382 7.28 3.90 21.59
C ILE A 382 7.33 3.67 20.08
N GLU A 383 6.45 4.28 19.29
CA GLU A 383 6.46 4.16 17.82
C GLU A 383 7.72 4.77 17.25
N ALA A 384 8.02 6.04 17.60
CA ALA A 384 9.21 6.74 17.14
C ALA A 384 10.50 5.98 17.45
N ASN A 385 10.62 5.43 18.66
CA ASN A 385 11.78 4.65 19.09
C ASN A 385 11.87 3.28 18.38
N ALA A 386 10.74 2.62 18.13
CA ALA A 386 10.70 1.37 17.39
C ALA A 386 11.08 1.55 15.91
N ILE A 387 10.57 2.60 15.25
CA ILE A 387 10.97 2.95 13.89
C ILE A 387 12.45 3.34 13.85
N LEU A 388 12.98 4.04 14.86
CA LEU A 388 14.41 4.36 14.96
C LEU A 388 15.28 3.10 15.01
N VAL A 389 14.93 2.12 15.87
CA VAL A 389 15.64 0.83 15.96
C VAL A 389 15.63 0.12 14.60
N TYR A 390 14.46 0.05 13.97
CA TYR A 390 14.31 -0.60 12.68
C TYR A 390 15.10 0.12 11.57
N THR A 391 15.11 1.46 11.57
CA THR A 391 15.89 2.27 10.62
C THR A 391 17.40 2.13 10.84
N LEU A 392 17.87 2.03 12.09
CA LEU A 392 19.28 1.72 12.38
C LEU A 392 19.67 0.34 11.87
N LYS A 393 18.83 -0.69 12.06
CA LYS A 393 19.10 -2.06 11.58
C LYS A 393 19.15 -2.13 10.05
N THR A 394 18.20 -1.49 9.37
CA THR A 394 18.20 -1.40 7.90
C THR A 394 19.38 -0.56 7.40
N GLY A 395 19.72 0.52 8.11
CA GLY A 395 20.89 1.35 7.84
C GLY A 395 22.20 0.59 7.95
N LEU A 396 22.36 -0.32 8.91
CA LEU A 396 23.53 -1.21 9.00
C LEU A 396 23.64 -2.11 7.76
N THR A 397 22.52 -2.57 7.21
CA THR A 397 22.52 -3.32 5.94
C THR A 397 23.02 -2.43 4.80
N LEU A 398 22.57 -1.18 4.72
CA LEU A 398 23.05 -0.23 3.70
C LEU A 398 24.53 0.15 3.89
N ALA A 399 24.99 0.26 5.14
CA ALA A 399 26.39 0.53 5.47
C ALA A 399 27.31 -0.59 4.95
N ASP A 400 26.89 -1.85 5.09
CA ASP A 400 27.62 -3.01 4.57
C ASP A 400 27.72 -2.98 3.04
N VAL A 401 26.65 -2.57 2.34
CA VAL A 401 26.61 -2.46 0.87
C VAL A 401 27.68 -1.51 0.33
N ILE A 402 27.89 -0.39 1.02
CA ILE A 402 28.86 0.65 0.61
C ILE A 402 30.19 0.56 1.40
N ALA A 403 30.34 -0.47 2.24
CA ALA A 403 31.52 -0.76 3.06
C ALA A 403 31.93 0.33 4.07
N ASP A 404 30.97 1.03 4.69
CA ASP A 404 31.21 2.05 5.74
C ASP A 404 31.00 1.47 7.15
N ASN A 405 32.07 0.94 7.72
CA ASN A 405 32.04 0.40 9.08
C ASN A 405 32.11 1.47 10.18
N SER A 406 32.17 2.77 9.85
CA SER A 406 32.34 3.84 10.86
C SER A 406 31.10 4.04 11.74
N VAL A 407 29.93 3.68 11.23
CA VAL A 407 28.63 3.84 11.90
C VAL A 407 28.28 2.65 12.81
N THR A 408 28.86 1.47 12.54
CA THR A 408 28.42 0.18 13.10
C THR A 408 28.41 0.16 14.63
N ALA A 409 29.48 0.61 15.27
CA ALA A 409 29.60 0.58 16.73
C ALA A 409 28.57 1.49 17.41
N ASN A 410 28.40 2.72 16.90
CA ASN A 410 27.45 3.69 17.45
C ASN A 410 26.01 3.19 17.28
N TRP A 411 25.63 2.83 16.05
CA TRP A 411 24.27 2.40 15.74
C TRP A 411 23.87 1.12 16.48
N THR A 412 24.77 0.13 16.57
CA THR A 412 24.52 -1.11 17.34
C THR A 412 24.33 -0.82 18.84
N SER A 413 25.15 0.09 19.39
CA SER A 413 25.03 0.51 20.79
C SER A 413 23.71 1.25 21.04
N THR A 414 23.28 2.12 20.12
CA THR A 414 21.99 2.82 20.22
C THR A 414 20.82 1.85 20.13
N ILE A 415 20.84 0.91 19.17
CA ILE A 415 19.81 -0.15 19.07
C ILE A 415 19.64 -0.86 20.40
N THR A 416 20.73 -1.36 20.97
CA THR A 416 20.71 -2.10 22.25
C THR A 416 20.19 -1.23 23.40
N GLY A 417 20.59 0.06 23.42
CA GLY A 417 20.15 1.03 24.41
C GLY A 417 18.65 1.29 24.37
N VAL A 418 18.11 1.57 23.17
CA VAL A 418 16.68 1.81 22.95
C VAL A 418 15.85 0.57 23.28
N GLU A 419 16.26 -0.61 22.81
CA GLU A 419 15.58 -1.88 23.12
C GLU A 419 15.51 -2.14 24.63
N THR A 420 16.60 -1.88 25.36
CA THR A 420 16.64 -2.04 26.81
C THR A 420 15.74 -1.03 27.52
N ALA A 421 15.85 0.24 27.17
CA ALA A 421 15.11 1.33 27.82
C ALA A 421 13.60 1.23 27.56
N ALA A 422 13.18 0.91 26.33
CA ALA A 422 11.76 0.76 26.00
C ALA A 422 11.10 -0.39 26.79
N ASN A 423 11.78 -1.54 26.90
CA ASN A 423 11.32 -2.67 27.71
C ASN A 423 11.26 -2.36 29.20
N GLN A 424 12.17 -1.52 29.71
CA GLN A 424 12.19 -1.16 31.13
C GLN A 424 11.16 -0.08 31.48
N LEU A 425 10.97 0.91 30.61
CA LEU A 425 10.23 2.14 30.93
C LEU A 425 8.79 2.12 30.41
N LEU A 426 8.53 1.47 29.27
CA LEU A 426 7.25 1.60 28.56
C LEU A 426 6.39 0.33 28.59
N TRP A 427 6.97 -0.86 28.83
CA TRP A 427 6.23 -2.11 28.88
C TRP A 427 5.31 -2.18 30.11
N ASP A 428 4.01 -2.41 29.90
CA ASP A 428 3.06 -2.73 30.98
C ASP A 428 2.66 -4.22 30.92
N PRO A 429 3.20 -5.08 31.81
CA PRO A 429 2.89 -6.50 31.81
C PRO A 429 1.43 -6.80 32.21
N THR A 430 0.72 -5.87 32.84
CA THR A 430 -0.69 -6.04 33.22
C THR A 430 -1.60 -5.86 32.02
N ARG A 431 -1.26 -4.95 31.11
CA ARG A 431 -1.99 -4.73 29.85
C ARG A 431 -1.46 -5.58 28.71
N GLY A 432 -0.24 -6.12 28.83
CA GLY A 432 0.40 -6.88 27.77
C GLY A 432 0.69 -6.01 26.54
N LEU A 433 0.97 -4.73 26.76
CA LEU A 433 1.21 -3.71 25.74
C LEU A 433 2.21 -2.67 26.27
N TYR A 434 2.98 -2.07 25.36
CA TYR A 434 3.74 -0.85 25.65
C TYR A 434 2.79 0.34 25.74
N LYS A 435 3.03 1.22 26.71
CA LYS A 435 2.43 2.55 26.78
C LYS A 435 3.00 3.44 25.68
N ASP A 436 2.22 4.46 25.31
CA ASP A 436 2.64 5.39 24.25
C ASP A 436 3.94 6.13 24.59
N ASN A 437 4.02 6.64 25.82
CA ASN A 437 5.21 7.18 26.46
C ASN A 437 5.04 7.06 27.98
N GLU A 438 6.02 7.51 28.75
CA GLU A 438 6.05 7.39 30.21
C GLU A 438 4.92 8.15 30.93
N ASN A 439 4.34 9.17 30.27
CA ASN A 439 3.26 10.01 30.80
C ASN A 439 1.87 9.60 30.27
N ALA A 440 1.81 8.70 29.29
CA ALA A 440 0.57 8.36 28.60
C ALA A 440 -0.30 7.37 29.40
N THR A 441 -1.61 7.45 29.14
CA THR A 441 -2.59 6.48 29.65
C THR A 441 -3.10 5.51 28.57
N ILE A 442 -2.74 5.77 27.32
CA ILE A 442 -3.11 4.97 26.15
C ILE A 442 -2.02 3.94 25.81
N TYR A 443 -2.42 2.91 25.08
CA TYR A 443 -1.56 1.85 24.56
C TYR A 443 -1.74 1.84 23.04
N PRO A 444 -0.83 2.46 22.28
CA PRO A 444 -1.06 2.74 20.87
C PRO A 444 -1.06 1.45 20.05
N GLN A 445 -1.76 1.44 18.92
CA GLN A 445 -1.73 0.34 17.96
C GLN A 445 -0.37 0.32 17.25
N ASP A 446 0.04 1.46 16.69
CA ASP A 446 1.28 1.58 15.90
C ASP A 446 2.53 1.22 16.68
N GLY A 447 2.74 1.77 17.88
CA GLY A 447 3.93 1.55 18.68
C GLY A 447 4.06 0.11 19.13
N ASN A 448 2.93 -0.57 19.36
CA ASN A 448 2.93 -2.00 19.69
C ASN A 448 3.18 -2.88 18.47
N ALA A 449 2.65 -2.52 17.29
CA ALA A 449 2.97 -3.20 16.03
C ALA A 449 4.46 -3.02 15.68
N TRP A 450 4.96 -1.78 15.74
CA TRP A 450 6.36 -1.44 15.48
C TRP A 450 7.32 -2.04 16.51
N ALA A 451 6.93 -2.17 17.78
CA ALA A 451 7.75 -2.86 18.78
C ALA A 451 8.00 -4.33 18.40
N ILE A 452 7.02 -5.01 17.80
CA ILE A 452 7.23 -6.35 17.23
C ILE A 452 8.12 -6.26 15.99
N ILE A 453 7.78 -5.42 15.02
CA ILE A 453 8.52 -5.30 13.74
C ILE A 453 10.00 -5.01 13.95
N SER A 454 10.33 -4.07 14.85
CA SER A 454 11.69 -3.66 15.16
C SER A 454 12.46 -4.69 16.00
N GLY A 455 11.78 -5.65 16.62
CA GLY A 455 12.36 -6.62 17.55
C GLY A 455 12.60 -6.10 18.97
N ILE A 456 12.09 -4.92 19.33
CA ILE A 456 12.07 -4.46 20.74
C ILE A 456 11.27 -5.46 21.60
N ALA A 457 10.13 -5.93 21.08
CA ALA A 457 9.37 -7.01 21.70
C ALA A 457 10.06 -8.35 21.40
N ASN A 458 10.51 -9.03 22.47
CA ASN A 458 10.99 -10.40 22.36
C ASN A 458 9.84 -11.36 21.98
N SER A 459 10.19 -12.62 21.68
CA SER A 459 9.24 -13.64 21.22
C SER A 459 7.98 -13.80 22.09
N THR A 460 8.11 -13.78 23.42
CA THR A 460 6.98 -13.92 24.36
C THR A 460 6.13 -12.66 24.42
N THR A 461 6.78 -11.50 24.47
CA THR A 461 6.12 -10.18 24.44
C THR A 461 5.35 -10.01 23.13
N ALA A 462 5.92 -10.42 21.99
CA ALA A 462 5.28 -10.33 20.68
C ALA A 462 3.97 -11.13 20.60
N VAL A 463 3.94 -12.37 21.11
CA VAL A 463 2.69 -13.16 21.21
C VAL A 463 1.67 -12.46 22.07
N THR A 464 2.10 -11.90 23.20
CA THR A 464 1.23 -11.18 24.14
C THR A 464 0.60 -9.96 23.47
N ILE A 465 1.42 -9.13 22.83
CA ILE A 465 0.98 -7.93 22.11
C ILE A 465 0.00 -8.30 20.99
N SER A 466 0.33 -9.30 20.17
CA SER A 466 -0.54 -9.79 19.10
C SER A 466 -1.92 -10.19 19.62
N ASN A 467 -2.00 -10.90 20.74
CA ASN A 467 -3.27 -11.28 21.35
C ASN A 467 -4.02 -10.07 21.93
N SER A 468 -3.30 -9.15 22.58
CA SER A 468 -3.87 -7.91 23.13
C SER A 468 -4.42 -6.98 22.03
N LEU A 469 -3.73 -6.85 20.89
CA LEU A 469 -4.21 -6.13 19.72
C LEU A 469 -5.48 -6.75 19.16
N ARG A 470 -5.46 -8.07 18.88
CA ARG A 470 -6.65 -8.81 18.41
C ARG A 470 -7.85 -8.65 19.33
N SER A 471 -7.64 -8.63 20.65
CA SER A 471 -8.73 -8.49 21.62
C SER A 471 -9.45 -7.14 21.57
N ARG A 472 -8.85 -6.12 20.94
CA ARG A 472 -9.41 -4.77 20.80
C ARG A 472 -10.25 -4.58 19.54
N TRP A 473 -10.22 -5.52 18.60
CA TRP A 473 -10.89 -5.35 17.32
C TRP A 473 -12.38 -5.11 17.48
N GLY A 474 -12.86 -4.08 16.76
CA GLY A 474 -14.26 -3.74 16.66
C GLY A 474 -14.94 -4.48 15.52
N THR A 475 -16.14 -4.01 15.17
CA THR A 475 -16.93 -4.60 14.06
C THR A 475 -16.27 -4.31 12.70
N TYR A 476 -15.60 -3.18 12.56
CA TYR A 476 -15.12 -2.67 11.26
C TYR A 476 -13.60 -2.66 11.11
N GLY A 477 -12.84 -3.04 12.14
CA GLY A 477 -11.38 -3.13 12.03
C GLY A 477 -10.67 -3.05 13.38
N ALA A 478 -9.34 -2.91 13.30
CA ALA A 478 -8.47 -2.70 14.45
C ALA A 478 -8.47 -1.19 14.81
N PRO A 479 -8.82 -0.82 16.05
CA PRO A 479 -8.83 0.59 16.46
C PRO A 479 -7.40 1.11 16.68
N ALA A 480 -7.20 2.40 16.41
CA ALA A 480 -5.98 3.17 16.68
C ALA A 480 -6.23 4.22 17.78
N PRO A 481 -6.16 3.86 19.08
CA PRO A 481 -6.50 4.77 20.19
C PRO A 481 -5.70 6.07 20.23
N GLU A 482 -4.50 6.07 19.67
CA GLU A 482 -3.63 7.24 19.47
C GLU A 482 -4.27 8.35 18.62
N ALA A 483 -5.22 7.99 17.76
CA ALA A 483 -5.96 8.87 16.87
C ALA A 483 -7.46 8.93 17.25
N GLY A 484 -7.81 8.65 18.50
CA GLY A 484 -9.19 8.69 18.98
C GLY A 484 -10.04 7.53 18.46
N ASP A 485 -11.24 7.82 17.97
CA ASP A 485 -12.21 6.84 17.46
C ASP A 485 -11.91 6.42 16.01
N THR A 486 -10.64 6.14 15.71
CA THR A 486 -10.13 5.89 14.35
C THR A 486 -9.81 4.43 14.11
N ILE A 487 -10.08 3.96 12.89
CA ILE A 487 -9.46 2.78 12.28
C ILE A 487 -8.57 3.28 11.14
N SER A 488 -7.28 2.94 11.21
CA SER A 488 -6.28 3.31 10.22
C SER A 488 -5.77 2.07 9.50
N PRO A 489 -6.08 1.90 8.20
CA PRO A 489 -5.48 0.85 7.36
C PRO A 489 -3.95 0.96 7.27
N PHE A 490 -3.38 2.16 7.41
CA PHE A 490 -1.94 2.36 7.50
C PHE A 490 -1.34 1.58 8.68
N ILE A 491 -1.86 1.82 9.89
CA ILE A 491 -1.37 1.15 11.09
C ILE A 491 -1.78 -0.32 11.14
N SER A 492 -3.00 -0.63 10.67
CA SER A 492 -3.45 -2.01 10.58
C SER A 492 -2.59 -2.83 9.62
N GLY A 493 -2.01 -2.22 8.57
CA GLY A 493 -1.02 -2.84 7.69
C GLY A 493 0.27 -3.27 8.41
N TYR A 494 0.73 -2.50 9.40
CA TYR A 494 1.82 -2.91 10.29
C TYR A 494 1.37 -3.97 11.30
N GLU A 495 0.13 -3.92 11.80
CA GLU A 495 -0.42 -4.95 12.67
C GLU A 495 -0.50 -6.32 11.96
N LEU A 496 -0.82 -6.36 10.66
CA LEU A 496 -0.74 -7.60 9.86
C LEU A 496 0.65 -8.23 9.94
N GLN A 497 1.70 -7.44 9.72
CA GLN A 497 3.09 -7.89 9.79
C GLN A 497 3.44 -8.36 11.22
N ALA A 498 3.02 -7.59 12.22
CA ALA A 498 3.26 -7.90 13.63
C ALA A 498 2.65 -9.25 14.03
N HIS A 499 1.43 -9.58 13.57
CA HIS A 499 0.81 -10.88 13.81
C HIS A 499 1.62 -12.04 13.22
N PHE A 500 2.10 -11.91 11.98
CA PHE A 500 2.95 -12.93 11.40
C PHE A 500 4.26 -13.12 12.17
N LEU A 501 4.95 -12.03 12.51
CA LEU A 501 6.20 -12.05 13.27
C LEU A 501 6.03 -12.61 14.70
N ALA A 502 4.85 -12.41 15.29
CA ALA A 502 4.44 -13.00 16.56
C ALA A 502 4.00 -14.48 16.46
N GLY A 503 4.11 -15.11 15.28
CA GLY A 503 3.71 -16.51 15.08
C GLY A 503 2.20 -16.73 15.11
N GLN A 504 1.41 -15.72 14.72
CA GLN A 504 -0.05 -15.71 14.73
C GLN A 504 -0.63 -15.39 13.33
N PRO A 505 -0.29 -16.17 12.29
CA PRO A 505 -0.72 -15.88 10.91
C PRO A 505 -2.23 -15.79 10.74
N GLN A 506 -2.99 -16.59 11.50
CA GLN A 506 -4.46 -16.55 11.43
C GLN A 506 -5.04 -15.21 11.88
N ASN A 507 -4.35 -14.49 12.78
CA ASN A 507 -4.80 -13.15 13.16
C ASN A 507 -4.73 -12.18 11.98
N ALA A 508 -3.59 -12.13 11.29
CA ALA A 508 -3.47 -11.28 10.10
C ALA A 508 -4.52 -11.64 9.03
N ILE A 509 -4.69 -12.93 8.73
CA ILE A 509 -5.65 -13.39 7.71
C ILE A 509 -7.08 -13.03 8.09
N ASP A 510 -7.48 -13.23 9.36
CA ASP A 510 -8.81 -12.84 9.82
C ASP A 510 -9.04 -11.34 9.68
N LEU A 511 -8.06 -10.50 10.08
CA LEU A 511 -8.15 -9.05 9.94
C LEU A 511 -8.31 -8.62 8.48
N ILE A 512 -7.53 -9.20 7.55
CA ILE A 512 -7.68 -8.95 6.11
C ILE A 512 -9.11 -9.25 5.64
N ARG A 513 -9.68 -10.38 6.06
CA ARG A 513 -11.03 -10.80 5.64
C ARG A 513 -12.10 -9.80 6.04
N PHE A 514 -12.17 -9.40 7.31
CA PHE A 514 -13.30 -8.58 7.76
C PHE A 514 -13.07 -7.07 7.60
N MET A 515 -11.82 -6.60 7.73
CA MET A 515 -11.50 -5.18 7.58
C MET A 515 -11.37 -4.79 6.11
N TRP A 516 -10.51 -5.47 5.35
CA TRP A 516 -10.28 -5.11 3.94
C TRP A 516 -11.34 -5.66 3.00
N ALA A 517 -11.67 -6.96 3.08
CA ALA A 517 -12.63 -7.53 2.13
C ALA A 517 -14.07 -7.13 2.48
N ASP A 518 -14.56 -7.48 3.68
CA ASP A 518 -15.98 -7.32 4.02
C ASP A 518 -16.38 -5.84 4.17
N PHE A 519 -15.52 -5.00 4.76
CA PHE A 519 -15.81 -3.58 4.92
C PHE A 519 -15.26 -2.73 3.77
N MET A 520 -13.93 -2.68 3.58
CA MET A 520 -13.35 -1.71 2.64
C MET A 520 -13.59 -2.03 1.15
N LEU A 521 -13.98 -3.26 0.78
CA LEU A 521 -14.45 -3.58 -0.58
C LEU A 521 -15.97 -3.73 -0.67
N ASP A 522 -16.57 -4.56 0.19
CA ASP A 522 -17.94 -5.03 0.01
C ASP A 522 -19.02 -4.13 0.61
N ASP A 523 -18.67 -3.17 1.47
CA ASP A 523 -19.64 -2.16 1.92
C ASP A 523 -20.13 -1.33 0.72
N PRO A 524 -21.45 -1.15 0.52
CA PRO A 524 -22.00 -0.43 -0.64
C PRO A 524 -21.51 1.02 -0.80
N ARG A 525 -20.97 1.63 0.26
CA ARG A 525 -20.40 2.98 0.25
C ARG A 525 -18.96 3.02 -0.26
N MET A 526 -18.33 1.87 -0.47
CA MET A 526 -16.95 1.74 -0.95
C MET A 526 -16.89 1.55 -2.47
N THR A 527 -15.68 1.51 -3.01
CA THR A 527 -15.44 1.44 -4.45
C THR A 527 -15.45 0.02 -5.01
N ASN A 528 -15.44 -1.00 -4.14
CA ASN A 528 -15.25 -2.42 -4.47
C ASN A 528 -13.98 -2.71 -5.30
N SER A 529 -12.99 -1.83 -5.26
CA SER A 529 -11.80 -1.94 -6.13
C SER A 529 -10.53 -1.31 -5.57
N THR A 530 -10.66 -0.33 -4.67
CA THR A 530 -9.55 0.39 -4.06
C THR A 530 -9.81 0.58 -2.56
N PHE A 531 -8.77 1.00 -1.83
CA PHE A 531 -8.84 1.11 -0.37
C PHE A 531 -8.87 2.55 0.14
N ILE A 532 -9.79 2.79 1.09
CA ILE A 532 -9.97 4.06 1.77
C ILE A 532 -8.79 4.38 2.70
N GLU A 533 -8.52 5.67 2.87
CA GLU A 533 -7.47 6.26 3.68
C GLU A 533 -7.60 5.94 5.18
N GLY A 534 -8.82 6.02 5.72
CA GLY A 534 -9.12 5.81 7.13
C GLY A 534 -10.59 6.07 7.40
N TYR A 535 -11.08 5.62 8.55
CA TYR A 535 -12.49 5.74 8.91
C TYR A 535 -12.71 5.59 10.42
N ASP A 536 -13.94 5.78 10.87
CA ASP A 536 -14.31 5.76 12.28
C ASP A 536 -14.58 4.32 12.77
N VAL A 537 -14.33 4.03 14.05
CA VAL A 537 -14.59 2.71 14.67
C VAL A 537 -16.04 2.22 14.56
N SER A 538 -17.00 3.13 14.33
CA SER A 538 -18.42 2.85 14.05
C SER A 538 -18.71 2.44 12.61
N GLY A 539 -17.72 2.47 11.72
CA GLY A 539 -17.87 2.24 10.29
C GLY A 539 -18.43 3.44 9.53
N ALA A 540 -18.55 4.61 10.15
CA ALA A 540 -18.79 5.86 9.44
C ALA A 540 -17.56 6.19 8.57
N LEU A 541 -17.80 6.70 7.35
CA LEU A 541 -16.73 7.16 6.45
C LEU A 541 -16.26 8.56 6.87
N HIS A 542 -15.89 8.67 8.14
CA HIS A 542 -15.38 9.86 8.79
C HIS A 542 -13.95 9.56 9.23
N TYR A 543 -13.01 10.39 8.82
CA TYR A 543 -11.63 10.31 9.30
C TYR A 543 -11.36 11.55 10.16
N PRO A 544 -11.07 11.43 11.46
CA PRO A 544 -10.96 12.58 12.37
C PRO A 544 -9.94 13.66 11.98
N ALA A 545 -9.07 13.37 11.00
CA ALA A 545 -8.21 14.35 10.35
C ALA A 545 -8.98 15.51 9.69
N TYR A 546 -10.22 15.25 9.28
CA TYR A 546 -10.97 16.13 8.41
C TYR A 546 -12.30 16.52 9.03
N SER A 547 -12.61 17.81 8.93
CA SER A 547 -13.96 18.32 9.18
C SER A 547 -14.95 17.94 8.09
N ASP A 548 -14.47 17.63 6.88
CA ASP A 548 -15.28 17.26 5.73
C ASP A 548 -15.03 15.81 5.33
N ASP A 549 -16.05 14.97 5.48
CA ASP A 549 -15.98 13.54 5.17
C ASP A 549 -15.80 13.28 3.67
N ALA A 550 -16.30 14.17 2.80
CA ALA A 550 -16.16 14.03 1.35
C ALA A 550 -14.69 14.14 0.91
N ARG A 551 -13.82 14.64 1.80
CA ARG A 551 -12.39 14.76 1.58
C ARG A 551 -11.71 13.39 1.59
N VAL A 552 -12.09 12.48 2.47
CA VAL A 552 -11.40 11.18 2.69
C VAL A 552 -11.13 10.47 1.35
N SER A 553 -9.88 10.07 1.10
CA SER A 553 -9.54 9.37 -0.14
C SER A 553 -10.02 7.93 -0.10
N HIS A 554 -10.65 7.45 -1.17
CA HIS A 554 -11.06 6.04 -1.34
C HIS A 554 -10.08 5.22 -2.17
N ALA A 555 -8.94 5.81 -2.54
CA ALA A 555 -7.75 5.14 -3.04
C ALA A 555 -6.52 5.79 -2.41
N HIS A 556 -5.99 5.16 -1.36
CA HIS A 556 -4.84 5.64 -0.62
C HIS A 556 -3.80 4.53 -0.45
N GLY A 557 -2.56 4.78 -0.86
CA GLY A 557 -1.50 3.79 -0.97
C GLY A 557 -1.12 3.17 0.38
N TRP A 558 -1.16 3.94 1.47
CA TRP A 558 -0.88 3.41 2.80
C TRP A 558 -1.84 2.30 3.27
N SER A 559 -2.94 2.06 2.54
CA SER A 559 -3.95 1.04 2.85
C SER A 559 -3.67 -0.30 2.17
N THR A 560 -2.53 -0.46 1.48
CA THR A 560 -2.20 -1.65 0.67
C THR A 560 -1.40 -2.73 1.41
N GLY A 561 -1.32 -2.64 2.75
CA GLY A 561 -0.65 -3.60 3.62
C GLY A 561 -0.98 -5.09 3.38
N PRO A 562 -2.22 -5.49 3.02
CA PRO A 562 -2.53 -6.88 2.71
C PRO A 562 -1.68 -7.49 1.60
N LEU A 563 -1.31 -6.73 0.57
CA LEU A 563 -0.48 -7.25 -0.52
C LEU A 563 0.89 -7.69 -0.02
N LEU A 564 1.54 -6.85 0.80
CA LEU A 564 2.78 -7.20 1.47
C LEU A 564 2.60 -8.41 2.39
N ALA A 565 1.52 -8.42 3.19
CA ALA A 565 1.21 -9.51 4.11
C ALA A 565 1.05 -10.86 3.40
N LEU A 566 0.28 -10.91 2.32
CA LEU A 566 -0.01 -12.11 1.56
C LEU A 566 1.21 -12.59 0.75
N SER A 567 1.95 -11.68 0.12
CA SER A 567 3.11 -12.02 -0.71
C SER A 567 4.32 -12.44 0.13
N SER A 568 4.59 -11.71 1.22
CA SER A 568 5.81 -11.93 2.00
C SER A 568 5.61 -12.91 3.16
N TYR A 569 4.41 -13.03 3.74
CA TYR A 569 4.19 -13.89 4.91
C TYR A 569 3.30 -15.11 4.64
N VAL A 570 2.17 -14.97 3.95
CA VAL A 570 1.36 -16.15 3.55
C VAL A 570 2.14 -17.01 2.57
N ALA A 571 2.55 -16.42 1.45
CA ALA A 571 3.40 -17.11 0.48
C ALA A 571 4.83 -17.33 0.99
N GLY A 572 5.25 -16.54 1.97
CA GLY A 572 6.52 -16.69 2.65
C GLY A 572 7.73 -16.17 1.87
N LEU A 573 7.52 -15.39 0.80
CA LEU A 573 8.58 -14.91 -0.08
C LEU A 573 9.20 -13.62 0.46
N GLN A 574 10.30 -13.75 1.19
CA GLN A 574 10.99 -12.64 1.85
C GLN A 574 12.29 -12.31 1.12
N VAL A 575 12.27 -11.21 0.37
CA VAL A 575 13.47 -10.65 -0.25
C VAL A 575 14.30 -9.93 0.82
N LEU A 576 15.59 -10.22 0.90
CA LEU A 576 16.52 -9.50 1.79
C LEU A 576 17.37 -8.50 1.00
N ASN A 577 17.84 -8.91 -0.17
CA ASN A 577 18.51 -8.10 -1.18
C ASN A 577 18.55 -8.87 -2.51
N SER A 578 19.25 -8.36 -3.51
CA SER A 578 19.37 -9.00 -4.84
C SER A 578 20.06 -10.36 -4.86
N THR A 579 20.66 -10.80 -3.76
CA THR A 579 21.39 -12.07 -3.66
C THR A 579 20.89 -12.99 -2.55
N ASN A 580 20.08 -12.49 -1.60
CA ASN A 580 19.65 -13.23 -0.42
C ASN A 580 18.13 -13.20 -0.23
N TRP A 581 17.57 -14.34 0.17
CA TRP A 581 16.14 -14.50 0.42
C TRP A 581 15.84 -15.42 1.61
N ILE A 582 14.63 -15.33 2.13
CA ILE A 582 14.05 -16.28 3.08
C ILE A 582 12.72 -16.77 2.49
N ALA A 583 12.50 -18.08 2.55
CA ALA A 583 11.21 -18.70 2.26
C ALA A 583 10.62 -19.23 3.55
N TYR A 584 9.61 -18.55 4.09
CA TYR A 584 8.92 -18.94 5.32
C TYR A 584 7.39 -18.84 5.15
N PRO A 585 6.77 -19.81 4.45
CA PRO A 585 5.34 -19.78 4.17
C PRO A 585 4.52 -20.00 5.44
N ARG A 586 3.60 -19.06 5.72
CA ARG A 586 2.72 -19.08 6.90
C ARG A 586 1.26 -18.88 6.49
N PRO A 587 0.63 -19.86 5.81
CA PRO A 587 -0.70 -19.69 5.23
C PRO A 587 -1.87 -19.73 6.22
N GLY A 588 -1.61 -19.86 7.52
CA GLY A 588 -2.66 -20.05 8.51
C GLY A 588 -3.49 -21.30 8.19
N ASN A 589 -4.79 -21.12 8.02
CA ASN A 589 -5.73 -22.21 7.75
C ASN A 589 -6.06 -22.46 6.27
N LEU A 590 -5.39 -21.79 5.32
CA LEU A 590 -5.67 -21.97 3.89
C LEU A 590 -5.35 -23.40 3.44
N SER A 591 -6.22 -23.96 2.60
CA SER A 591 -6.05 -25.31 2.08
C SER A 591 -5.05 -25.39 0.92
N ALA A 592 -4.97 -24.32 0.13
CA ALA A 592 -3.98 -24.15 -0.93
C ALA A 592 -3.82 -22.67 -1.28
N PHE A 593 -2.60 -22.31 -1.70
CA PHE A 593 -2.33 -21.00 -2.31
C PHE A 593 -1.28 -21.13 -3.40
N GLU A 594 -1.26 -20.16 -4.31
CA GLU A 594 -0.19 -19.90 -5.27
C GLU A 594 0.09 -18.39 -5.29
N ALA A 595 1.35 -18.00 -5.25
CA ALA A 595 1.74 -16.61 -5.36
C ALA A 595 3.14 -16.48 -5.94
N GLY A 596 3.43 -15.33 -6.54
CA GLY A 596 4.75 -15.03 -7.06
C GLY A 596 4.87 -13.59 -7.51
N PHE A 597 6.10 -13.18 -7.78
CA PHE A 597 6.41 -11.87 -8.35
C PHE A 597 7.75 -11.90 -9.09
N GLU A 598 7.93 -10.99 -10.04
CA GLU A 598 9.17 -10.82 -10.80
C GLU A 598 9.84 -9.48 -10.44
N LEU A 599 11.12 -9.57 -10.07
CA LEU A 599 12.03 -8.43 -9.88
C LEU A 599 13.11 -8.44 -10.96
N ASN A 600 13.88 -7.35 -11.08
CA ASN A 600 14.93 -7.21 -12.10
C ASN A 600 16.00 -8.31 -12.07
N TYR A 601 16.19 -8.97 -10.92
CA TYR A 601 17.14 -10.06 -10.73
C TYR A 601 16.49 -11.45 -10.70
N GLY A 602 15.18 -11.56 -11.01
CA GLY A 602 14.49 -12.81 -11.31
C GLY A 602 13.16 -13.00 -10.56
N SER A 603 12.52 -14.13 -10.86
CA SER A 603 11.19 -14.48 -10.35
C SER A 603 11.24 -15.24 -9.03
N PHE A 604 10.29 -14.94 -8.16
CA PHE A 604 9.98 -15.66 -6.94
C PHE A 604 8.59 -16.27 -7.09
N ALA A 605 8.42 -17.54 -6.69
CA ALA A 605 7.12 -18.17 -6.64
C ALA A 605 7.04 -19.14 -5.47
N SER A 606 5.86 -19.23 -4.85
CA SER A 606 5.57 -20.13 -3.75
C SER A 606 4.14 -20.64 -3.89
N SER A 607 3.95 -21.93 -3.67
CA SER A 607 2.63 -22.51 -3.58
C SER A 607 2.57 -23.53 -2.47
N SER A 608 1.37 -23.75 -1.94
CA SER A 608 1.13 -24.80 -0.97
C SER A 608 -0.17 -25.53 -1.26
N LYS A 609 -0.22 -26.79 -0.83
CA LYS A 609 -1.43 -27.61 -0.86
C LYS A 609 -1.45 -28.59 0.30
N VAL A 610 -2.56 -28.62 1.02
CA VAL A 610 -2.83 -29.58 2.08
C VAL A 610 -3.44 -30.85 1.48
N HIS A 611 -2.88 -32.01 1.84
CA HIS A 611 -3.29 -33.34 1.39
C HIS A 611 -3.49 -34.25 2.59
N GLY A 612 -4.70 -34.35 3.16
CA GLY A 612 -5.01 -35.29 4.24
C GLY A 612 -4.00 -35.28 5.39
N ASP A 613 -3.04 -36.23 5.38
CA ASP A 613 -1.96 -36.40 6.36
C ASP A 613 -0.62 -35.70 5.99
N SER A 614 -0.60 -34.82 4.99
CA SER A 614 0.61 -34.11 4.57
C SER A 614 0.31 -32.72 3.99
N THR A 615 1.31 -31.85 4.00
CA THR A 615 1.29 -30.56 3.28
C THR A 615 2.49 -30.52 2.34
N SER A 616 2.26 -30.10 1.11
CA SER A 616 3.32 -29.88 0.12
C SER A 616 3.48 -28.39 -0.16
N TYR A 617 4.72 -27.92 -0.26
CA TYR A 617 5.04 -26.60 -0.81
C TYR A 617 5.90 -26.74 -2.07
N SER A 618 5.71 -25.83 -3.01
CA SER A 618 6.65 -25.57 -4.10
C SER A 618 7.24 -24.19 -3.90
N LEU A 619 8.55 -24.04 -4.11
CA LEU A 619 9.26 -22.78 -4.01
C LEU A 619 10.17 -22.64 -5.23
N SER A 620 10.16 -21.47 -5.85
CA SER A 620 11.09 -21.07 -6.91
C SER A 620 11.72 -19.73 -6.53
N THR A 621 13.05 -19.66 -6.57
CA THR A 621 13.82 -18.44 -6.30
C THR A 621 14.87 -18.22 -7.40
N PRO A 622 15.33 -16.97 -7.63
CA PRO A 622 16.21 -16.68 -8.76
C PRO A 622 17.56 -17.40 -8.70
N ALA A 623 18.02 -17.95 -9.82
CA ALA A 623 19.34 -18.57 -9.90
C ALA A 623 20.47 -17.58 -9.55
N GLY A 624 21.53 -18.06 -8.89
CA GLY A 624 22.66 -17.22 -8.45
C GLY A 624 22.43 -16.49 -7.13
N THR A 625 21.27 -16.67 -6.50
CA THR A 625 20.97 -16.23 -5.14
C THR A 625 21.19 -17.36 -4.13
N SER A 626 21.07 -17.07 -2.84
CA SER A 626 21.08 -18.04 -1.74
C SER A 626 20.10 -17.63 -0.64
N GLY A 627 19.61 -18.57 0.15
CA GLY A 627 18.67 -18.24 1.21
C GLY A 627 18.44 -19.33 2.24
N SER A 628 17.41 -19.12 3.05
CA SER A 628 16.93 -20.10 4.03
C SER A 628 15.49 -20.50 3.74
N ILE A 629 15.19 -21.79 3.89
CA ILE A 629 13.81 -22.30 3.94
C ILE A 629 13.47 -22.56 5.41
N ILE A 630 12.42 -21.91 5.90
CA ILE A 630 11.92 -22.02 7.27
C ILE A 630 10.51 -22.59 7.23
N LEU A 631 10.25 -23.59 8.08
CA LEU A 631 8.97 -24.27 8.15
C LEU A 631 8.53 -24.39 9.61
N ASP A 632 7.25 -24.13 9.87
CA ASP A 632 6.65 -24.43 11.16
C ASP A 632 6.64 -25.94 11.42
N ILE A 633 6.97 -26.33 12.64
CA ILE A 633 6.84 -27.71 13.11
C ILE A 633 5.35 -27.96 13.39
N PRO A 634 4.72 -28.98 12.80
CA PRO A 634 3.31 -29.27 13.02
C PRO A 634 3.05 -29.79 14.44
N THR A 635 1.78 -29.78 14.86
CA THR A 635 1.31 -30.31 16.16
C THR A 635 1.26 -31.85 16.21
N TYR A 636 1.89 -32.52 15.25
CA TYR A 636 2.00 -33.97 15.15
C TYR A 636 3.43 -34.34 14.73
N ASN A 637 3.88 -35.55 15.08
CA ASN A 637 5.19 -36.03 14.64
C ASN A 637 5.21 -36.09 13.11
N ALA A 638 6.23 -35.51 12.49
CA ALA A 638 6.30 -35.40 11.04
C ALA A 638 7.70 -35.65 10.52
N ASN A 639 7.77 -36.13 9.27
CA ASN A 639 8.98 -36.06 8.47
C ASN A 639 8.88 -34.85 7.54
N VAL A 640 9.85 -33.95 7.65
CA VAL A 640 10.02 -32.80 6.77
C VAL A 640 11.07 -33.15 5.73
N THR A 641 10.77 -32.95 4.45
CA THR A 641 11.67 -33.23 3.34
C THR A 641 11.71 -32.03 2.40
N VAL A 642 12.90 -31.61 1.99
CA VAL A 642 13.14 -30.57 0.98
C VAL A 642 13.97 -31.19 -0.14
N THR A 643 13.46 -31.14 -1.36
CA THR A 643 14.12 -31.68 -2.56
C THR A 643 14.25 -30.57 -3.60
N GLY A 644 15.47 -30.30 -4.06
CA GLY A 644 15.74 -29.34 -5.14
C GLY A 644 15.86 -30.01 -6.50
N THR A 645 15.35 -29.38 -7.55
CA THR A 645 15.44 -29.87 -8.94
C THR A 645 16.86 -29.74 -9.50
N ALA A 646 17.58 -28.68 -9.09
CA ALA A 646 18.97 -28.45 -9.46
C ALA A 646 19.93 -29.16 -8.49
N ASN A 647 20.95 -29.83 -9.05
CA ASN A 647 22.09 -30.44 -8.33
C ASN A 647 21.79 -31.58 -7.35
N GLY A 648 20.57 -32.12 -7.33
CA GLY A 648 20.20 -33.23 -6.44
C GLY A 648 20.18 -32.83 -4.96
N PHE A 649 19.85 -31.56 -4.66
CA PHE A 649 19.68 -31.10 -3.28
C PHE A 649 18.62 -31.96 -2.58
N PHE A 650 18.98 -32.51 -1.43
CA PHE A 650 18.09 -33.32 -0.61
C PHE A 650 18.38 -33.08 0.86
N TRP A 651 17.35 -32.69 1.59
CA TRP A 651 17.41 -32.49 3.03
C TRP A 651 16.16 -33.11 3.66
N THR A 652 16.31 -33.78 4.80
CA THR A 652 15.16 -34.33 5.52
C THR A 652 15.44 -34.40 7.02
N GLN A 653 14.40 -34.15 7.82
CA GLN A 653 14.46 -34.24 9.26
C GLN A 653 13.11 -34.73 9.81
N GLN A 654 13.17 -35.68 10.73
CA GLN A 654 12.02 -36.01 11.57
C GLN A 654 11.93 -35.01 12.72
N VAL A 655 10.73 -34.47 12.93
CA VAL A 655 10.41 -33.52 13.99
C VAL A 655 9.32 -34.08 14.89
N ASP A 656 9.47 -33.86 16.19
CA ASP A 656 8.42 -34.17 17.16
C ASP A 656 7.33 -33.11 17.12
N ALA A 657 6.11 -33.50 17.47
CA ALA A 657 4.97 -32.62 17.56
C ALA A 657 5.27 -31.35 18.37
N TRP A 658 5.08 -30.18 17.77
CA TRP A 658 5.22 -28.91 18.48
C TRP A 658 3.98 -28.63 19.33
N THR A 659 4.19 -28.47 20.64
CA THR A 659 3.12 -28.17 21.61
C THR A 659 3.29 -26.81 22.28
N GLY A 660 4.29 -26.02 21.87
CA GLY A 660 4.60 -24.72 22.48
C GLY A 660 3.69 -23.57 22.03
N GLY A 661 2.71 -23.84 21.16
CA GLY A 661 1.76 -22.85 20.67
C GLY A 661 2.32 -22.06 19.48
N ALA A 662 2.28 -20.73 19.57
CA ALA A 662 2.80 -19.86 18.52
C ALA A 662 4.30 -20.10 18.28
N SER A 663 4.75 -19.83 17.06
CA SER A 663 6.16 -19.88 16.64
C SER A 663 6.66 -18.49 16.24
N PRO A 664 6.80 -17.54 17.20
CA PRO A 664 7.34 -16.21 16.90
C PRO A 664 8.75 -16.36 16.35
N ARG A 665 8.99 -15.68 15.24
CA ARG A 665 10.26 -15.79 14.54
C ARG A 665 10.49 -14.57 13.67
N GLY A 666 11.63 -13.94 13.93
CA GLY A 666 12.14 -12.87 13.11
C GLY A 666 12.58 -13.33 11.73
N ILE A 667 12.61 -12.38 10.80
CA ILE A 667 13.08 -12.54 9.42
C ILE A 667 14.12 -11.44 9.19
N SER A 668 15.39 -11.80 9.03
CA SER A 668 16.47 -10.80 8.99
C SER A 668 16.40 -9.90 10.25
N PHE A 669 16.28 -8.58 10.12
CA PHE A 669 16.13 -7.65 11.25
C PHE A 669 14.67 -7.39 11.68
N TRP A 670 13.70 -8.01 11.00
CA TRP A 670 12.28 -7.91 11.35
C TRP A 670 11.94 -8.87 12.47
N GLY A 671 11.16 -8.45 13.47
CA GLY A 671 10.62 -9.35 14.48
C GLY A 671 11.58 -9.75 15.59
N PRO A 672 11.08 -10.55 16.55
CA PRO A 672 11.88 -11.10 17.65
C PRO A 672 12.95 -12.09 17.15
N GLN A 673 14.21 -11.80 17.46
CA GLN A 673 15.38 -12.63 17.05
C GLN A 673 15.77 -13.68 18.10
N ASP A 674 15.11 -13.69 19.26
CA ASP A 674 15.44 -14.50 20.43
C ASP A 674 14.85 -15.92 20.41
N SER A 675 14.10 -16.28 19.36
CA SER A 675 13.45 -17.59 19.26
C SER A 675 13.58 -18.19 17.86
N THR A 676 13.97 -19.46 17.84
CA THR A 676 13.79 -20.38 16.70
C THR A 676 12.81 -21.50 17.04
N SER A 677 12.13 -21.40 18.18
CA SER A 677 11.26 -22.44 18.72
C SER A 677 10.08 -22.72 17.78
N GLY A 678 9.69 -23.99 17.67
CA GLY A 678 8.54 -24.39 16.84
C GLY A 678 8.78 -24.32 15.33
N THR A 679 10.04 -24.15 14.89
CA THR A 679 10.39 -24.11 13.46
C THR A 679 11.59 -24.99 13.15
N VAL A 680 11.70 -25.39 11.89
CA VAL A 680 12.90 -26.00 11.32
C VAL A 680 13.44 -25.12 10.20
N GLU A 681 14.75 -25.06 10.06
CA GLU A 681 15.42 -24.21 9.07
C GLU A 681 16.44 -25.01 8.27
N VAL A 682 16.41 -24.79 6.96
CA VAL A 682 17.41 -25.25 6.00
C VAL A 682 18.12 -24.00 5.49
N VAL A 683 19.40 -23.87 5.83
CA VAL A 683 20.25 -22.70 5.48
C VAL A 683 21.10 -22.98 4.25
N GLU A 684 21.68 -21.91 3.67
CA GLU A 684 22.58 -21.97 2.50
C GLU A 684 21.93 -22.68 1.31
N VAL A 685 20.62 -22.51 1.14
CA VAL A 685 19.85 -23.07 0.04
C VAL A 685 20.11 -22.21 -1.20
N PRO A 686 20.70 -22.74 -2.28
CA PRO A 686 20.93 -21.95 -3.48
C PRO A 686 19.60 -21.54 -4.15
N GLY A 687 19.64 -20.56 -5.05
CA GLY A 687 18.49 -20.22 -5.86
C GLY A 687 18.08 -21.34 -6.82
N GLY A 688 16.78 -21.63 -6.92
CA GLY A 688 16.23 -22.65 -7.82
C GLY A 688 14.83 -23.13 -7.41
N ASP A 689 14.40 -24.26 -7.98
CA ASP A 689 13.11 -24.86 -7.65
C ASP A 689 13.23 -25.95 -6.58
N TYR A 690 12.31 -25.92 -5.62
CA TYR A 690 12.27 -26.79 -4.46
C TYR A 690 10.86 -27.32 -4.25
N SER A 691 10.78 -28.61 -3.92
CA SER A 691 9.58 -29.23 -3.35
C SER A 691 9.81 -29.53 -1.88
N VAL A 692 8.91 -29.05 -1.04
CA VAL A 692 8.87 -29.32 0.39
C VAL A 692 7.68 -30.22 0.68
N THR A 693 7.87 -31.24 1.52
CA THR A 693 6.77 -32.06 2.04
C THR A 693 6.90 -32.17 3.55
N ILE A 694 5.81 -31.87 4.25
CA ILE A 694 5.63 -32.15 5.67
C ILE A 694 4.62 -33.28 5.76
N ARG A 695 5.06 -34.47 6.20
CA ARG A 695 4.21 -35.66 6.24
C ARG A 695 4.14 -36.23 7.65
N ARG A 696 2.94 -36.52 8.14
CA ARG A 696 2.74 -37.17 9.44
C ARG A 696 3.47 -38.53 9.48
N CYS A 697 4.18 -38.79 10.58
CA CYS A 697 4.74 -40.11 10.87
C CYS A 697 3.62 -41.08 11.29
N GLU A 698 3.71 -42.33 10.84
CA GLU A 698 2.81 -43.42 11.27
C GLU A 698 3.00 -43.80 12.74
#